data_AF-A0A7S2MPH4-F1
#
_entry.id   AF-A0A7S2MPH4-F1
#
_cell.length_a   1.000
_cell.length_b   1.000
_cell.length_c   1.000
_cell.angle_alpha   90.00
_cell.angle_beta   90.00
_cell.angle_gamma   90.00
#
_symmetry.space_group_name_H-M   'P 1'
#
loop_
_entity.id
_entity.type
_entity.pdbx_description
1 polymer ?
#
loop_
_entity_poly.entity_id
_entity_poly.type
_entity_poly.pdbx_seq_one_letter_code
_entity_poly.pdbx_strand_id
1 'polypeptide(L)'
;MKDKFDLLVLPHHTQVICLLVFRCFLETKRSGSEPHALIAQVGTGEGKSMIIAALALYVVVVLRKKAHVVVDDETLLDRDFWTFKPLFDAFTVPAAANSASNTTRPIASKLCVSEDRLSGFHRDDARLESLSARVDADADICYCEAKHVQSFYASIARGGNQDFDGYEGRVLILDEVDALIIDEEPNEAFVYPNKELSEMATTVAEAMAGGATPGRLQEALRDSPHPAAERVVREMCQEWTRGARMKASDDFVYAKEMGRYCALQGGRANPKAWSLALECRNFQDGLSREILFQERLFVMSRPRVFRKYHRIMGLSGSIGSGAERAFLKETYRAAFFEVPPFLKTCRGSPFHEAVPVALGSQRQAVYVEASPGAQLTRLAEVVFEARERVPVLVIARDRAQCDHLVESLRQAARSRGLGSTSDDMVRSLSRTLFESDPEQWKDNLNRSTLPLGDGSGADKCWRVTVADPRGGRGTDYRVDDPAVDAWGGLLLVPTAIPTSQREWTQYLGRTARQDRRGQFCAVLCAAEYAALSAKYGEALPSEGSGATSLEAVEAIISWGDREIAGRIRASAALYHCGVRVNEICEELFGRQPQLLRDPLARERLVEICQRLRWMGVGEVDDLASQIPGFKPAALPSEARDLGRPQEPPVAADAPAAGPQRMVSAGGAALPRGQADAPPKVVIFCLDWSLSMLSQDTGTNLTRFGTCVACVRRILRDQVRDQDLVGVVGFGAQVETVVPPTVKGTGAAQVDARIAGLKAQMLGGTCFFDAVSTCLQQLGQAGLAPAHAPRWLVCLTDGDDLGSRRENMSGELVTRALETSPPANLNMVMITVGKLKERNVRVVDGWVARVASRGGFAQHLSERNATAITSAFGVVAECLGAEVGGANEC
;
A
#
# COMPACT_ATOMS: atom_id res chain seq x y z
N MET A 1 8.77 26.57 -41.10
CA MET A 1 8.68 27.23 -39.76
C MET A 1 10.00 27.12 -39.03
N LYS A 2 10.63 25.93 -39.00
CA LYS A 2 12.07 25.74 -38.69
C LYS A 2 12.94 26.85 -39.29
N ASP A 3 12.76 27.08 -40.59
CA ASP A 3 13.48 28.03 -41.46
C ASP A 3 13.25 29.51 -41.13
N LYS A 4 12.37 29.84 -40.17
CA LYS A 4 11.98 31.22 -39.82
C LYS A 4 12.34 31.62 -38.39
N PHE A 5 12.60 30.65 -37.51
CA PHE A 5 12.88 30.90 -36.09
C PHE A 5 14.04 30.06 -35.51
N ASP A 6 14.58 29.10 -36.26
CA ASP A 6 15.65 28.19 -35.83
C ASP A 6 15.37 27.46 -34.49
N LEU A 7 14.08 27.15 -34.26
CA LEU A 7 13.60 26.42 -33.09
C LEU A 7 13.19 25.00 -33.47
N LEU A 8 13.55 24.04 -32.61
CA LEU A 8 13.19 22.63 -32.76
C LEU A 8 11.68 22.39 -32.69
N VAL A 9 10.99 23.04 -31.73
CA VAL A 9 9.52 23.06 -31.57
C VAL A 9 9.12 24.42 -30.99
N LEU A 10 8.00 24.99 -31.43
CA LEU A 10 7.38 26.17 -30.81
C LEU A 10 6.29 25.71 -29.83
N PRO A 11 6.22 26.24 -28.59
CA PRO A 11 5.17 25.89 -27.64
C PRO A 11 3.81 26.41 -28.11
N HIS A 12 2.77 25.58 -27.97
CA HIS A 12 1.39 25.95 -28.26
C HIS A 12 0.90 27.03 -27.30
N HIS A 13 -0.05 27.87 -27.75
CA HIS A 13 -0.62 28.94 -26.92
C HIS A 13 -1.21 28.42 -25.60
N THR A 14 -1.78 27.22 -25.59
CA THR A 14 -2.34 26.56 -24.39
C THR A 14 -1.24 26.18 -23.38
N GLN A 15 -0.10 25.70 -23.85
CA GLN A 15 1.10 25.45 -23.04
C GLN A 15 1.66 26.77 -22.46
N VAL A 16 1.73 27.83 -23.27
CA VAL A 16 2.17 29.17 -22.82
C VAL A 16 1.22 29.75 -21.77
N ILE A 17 -0.10 29.63 -21.95
CA ILE A 17 -1.09 30.04 -20.96
C ILE A 17 -0.90 29.26 -19.65
N CYS A 18 -0.70 27.94 -19.72
CA CYS A 18 -0.40 27.11 -18.55
C CYS A 18 0.83 27.61 -17.79
N LEU A 19 1.94 27.88 -18.50
CA LEU A 19 3.17 28.45 -17.93
C LEU A 19 2.94 29.83 -17.29
N LEU A 20 2.12 30.69 -17.89
CA LEU A 20 1.78 32.00 -17.32
C LEU A 20 0.95 31.89 -16.04
N VAL A 21 -0.01 30.96 -15.98
CA VAL A 21 -0.82 30.71 -14.78
C VAL A 21 0.06 30.19 -13.64
N PHE A 22 0.94 29.22 -13.92
CA PHE A 22 1.92 28.74 -12.93
C PHE A 22 2.90 29.83 -12.50
N ARG A 23 3.39 30.66 -13.42
CA ARG A 23 4.24 31.82 -13.09
C ARG A 23 3.56 32.76 -12.10
N CYS A 24 2.31 33.17 -12.37
CA CYS A 24 1.56 34.02 -11.46
C CYS A 24 1.46 33.38 -10.06
N PHE A 25 1.13 32.10 -9.97
CA PHE A 25 1.06 31.36 -8.71
C PHE A 25 2.39 31.30 -7.94
N LEU A 26 3.51 31.11 -8.65
CA LEU A 26 4.85 31.13 -8.05
C LEU A 26 5.27 32.52 -7.56
N GLU A 27 4.85 33.59 -8.25
CA GLU A 27 5.15 34.98 -7.87
C GLU A 27 4.26 35.53 -6.74
N THR A 28 3.10 34.92 -6.46
CA THR A 28 2.20 35.39 -5.40
C THR A 28 2.82 35.26 -4.00
N LYS A 29 2.82 36.37 -3.24
CA LYS A 29 3.33 36.44 -1.87
C LYS A 29 2.41 35.73 -0.88
N ARG A 30 2.87 34.61 -0.31
CA ARG A 30 2.18 33.83 0.73
C ARG A 30 1.51 34.71 1.80
N SER A 31 0.20 34.88 1.70
CA SER A 31 -0.67 35.57 2.68
C SER A 31 -1.41 34.63 3.66
N GLY A 32 -1.15 33.32 3.58
CA GLY A 32 -1.73 32.28 4.44
C GLY A 32 -3.03 31.67 3.89
N SER A 33 -3.90 32.49 3.27
CA SER A 33 -5.16 32.07 2.65
C SER A 33 -5.03 31.54 1.21
N GLU A 34 -3.89 31.77 0.57
CA GLU A 34 -3.61 31.31 -0.79
C GLU A 34 -3.44 29.77 -0.90
N PRO A 35 -3.72 29.20 -2.08
CA PRO A 35 -3.33 27.84 -2.41
C PRO A 35 -1.83 27.62 -2.21
N HIS A 36 -1.44 26.48 -1.65
CA HIS A 36 -0.03 26.08 -1.53
C HIS A 36 0.41 25.14 -2.67
N ALA A 37 -0.53 24.39 -3.22
CA ALA A 37 -0.37 23.62 -4.45
C ALA A 37 -1.26 24.20 -5.57
N LEU A 38 -0.79 24.13 -6.82
CA LEU A 38 -1.59 24.40 -8.01
C LEU A 38 -1.48 23.22 -8.97
N ILE A 39 -2.62 22.76 -9.47
CA ILE A 39 -2.72 21.56 -10.31
C ILE A 39 -3.39 21.92 -11.64
N ALA A 40 -2.70 21.64 -12.75
CA ALA A 40 -3.19 21.85 -14.11
C ALA A 40 -3.72 20.53 -14.69
N GLN A 41 -4.97 20.51 -15.16
CA GLN A 41 -5.41 19.45 -16.06
C GLN A 41 -4.85 19.71 -17.45
N VAL A 42 -3.95 18.83 -17.92
CA VAL A 42 -3.32 18.92 -19.23
C VAL A 42 -3.50 17.56 -19.92
N GLY A 43 -4.23 17.55 -21.04
CA GLY A 43 -4.58 16.33 -21.75
C GLY A 43 -3.37 15.51 -22.21
N THR A 44 -3.55 14.19 -22.31
CA THR A 44 -2.53 13.28 -22.85
C THR A 44 -2.14 13.71 -24.27
N GLY A 45 -0.84 13.96 -24.50
CA GLY A 45 -0.33 14.45 -25.79
C GLY A 45 -0.19 15.98 -25.90
N GLU A 46 -0.78 16.76 -24.99
CA GLU A 46 -0.68 18.24 -24.99
C GLU A 46 0.70 18.78 -24.50
N GLY A 47 1.70 17.92 -24.35
CA GLY A 47 3.10 18.30 -24.09
C GLY A 47 3.47 18.60 -22.62
N LYS A 48 2.92 17.84 -21.66
CA LYS A 48 3.22 17.95 -20.21
C LYS A 48 4.73 18.06 -19.90
N SER A 49 5.55 17.16 -20.44
CA SER A 49 7.00 17.13 -20.21
C SER A 49 7.71 18.43 -20.58
N MET A 50 7.26 19.14 -21.62
CA MET A 50 7.82 20.44 -22.02
C MET A 50 7.43 21.54 -21.02
N ILE A 51 6.17 21.56 -20.57
CA ILE A 51 5.72 22.48 -19.52
C ILE A 51 6.56 22.27 -18.24
N ILE A 52 6.78 21.02 -17.84
CA ILE A 52 7.58 20.66 -16.66
C ILE A 52 9.03 21.14 -16.78
N ALA A 53 9.70 20.88 -17.91
CA ALA A 53 11.07 21.32 -18.14
C ALA A 53 11.19 22.86 -18.15
N ALA A 54 10.23 23.56 -18.75
CA ALA A 54 10.17 25.02 -18.75
C ALA A 54 9.92 25.60 -17.33
N LEU A 55 9.07 24.95 -16.52
CA LEU A 55 8.85 25.32 -15.12
C LEU A 55 10.09 25.09 -14.25
N ALA A 56 10.80 23.96 -14.43
CA ALA A 56 12.04 23.67 -13.71
C ALA A 56 13.11 24.74 -13.99
N LEU A 57 13.28 25.11 -15.26
CA LEU A 57 14.16 26.22 -15.66
C LEU A 57 13.71 27.56 -15.08
N TYR A 58 12.42 27.87 -15.08
CA TYR A 58 11.89 29.10 -14.50
C TYR A 58 12.20 29.21 -12.99
N VAL A 59 11.99 28.12 -12.24
CA VAL A 59 12.32 28.02 -10.81
C VAL A 59 13.80 28.30 -10.54
N VAL A 60 14.70 27.72 -11.33
CA VAL A 60 16.15 27.84 -11.14
C VAL A 60 16.72 29.17 -11.64
N VAL A 61 16.33 29.59 -12.84
CA VAL A 61 16.90 30.77 -13.52
C VAL A 61 16.26 32.07 -13.04
N VAL A 62 14.96 32.08 -12.75
CA VAL A 62 14.24 33.31 -12.36
C VAL A 62 14.03 33.39 -10.86
N LEU A 63 13.48 32.34 -10.23
CA LEU A 63 13.18 32.36 -8.78
C LEU A 63 14.39 32.07 -7.89
N ARG A 64 15.52 31.63 -8.48
CA ARG A 64 16.75 31.24 -7.76
C ARG A 64 16.50 30.19 -6.66
N LYS A 65 15.56 29.28 -6.91
CA LYS A 65 15.23 28.12 -6.08
C LYS A 65 15.61 26.83 -6.81
N LYS A 66 15.69 25.71 -6.10
CA LYS A 66 15.93 24.39 -6.71
C LYS A 66 14.61 23.76 -7.13
N ALA A 67 14.62 22.94 -8.18
CA ALA A 67 13.46 22.21 -8.68
C ALA A 67 13.61 20.70 -8.45
N HIS A 68 12.66 20.08 -7.77
CA HIS A 68 12.51 18.63 -7.75
C HIS A 68 11.36 18.26 -8.69
N VAL A 69 11.67 17.54 -9.77
CA VAL A 69 10.71 17.03 -10.74
C VAL A 69 10.43 15.57 -10.42
N VAL A 70 9.19 15.26 -10.02
CA VAL A 70 8.76 13.91 -9.66
C VAL A 70 7.97 13.27 -10.80
N VAL A 71 8.41 12.08 -11.21
CA VAL A 71 7.75 11.24 -12.21
C VAL A 71 7.76 9.79 -11.70
N ASP A 72 6.59 9.22 -11.41
CA ASP A 72 6.45 7.88 -10.84
C ASP A 72 6.40 6.75 -11.92
N ASP A 73 7.17 6.93 -12.99
CA ASP A 73 7.51 5.88 -13.96
C ASP A 73 8.96 6.05 -14.40
N GLU A 74 9.82 5.08 -14.09
CA GLU A 74 11.26 5.11 -14.38
C GLU A 74 11.56 5.32 -15.87
N THR A 75 10.72 4.80 -16.77
CA THR A 75 10.95 4.90 -18.22
C THR A 75 10.60 6.28 -18.76
N LEU A 76 9.55 6.93 -18.21
CA LEU A 76 9.21 8.32 -18.52
C LEU A 76 10.21 9.28 -17.89
N LEU A 77 10.65 9.00 -16.65
CA LEU A 77 11.62 9.78 -15.91
C LEU A 77 12.97 9.89 -16.65
N ASP A 78 13.53 8.75 -17.07
CA ASP A 78 14.79 8.68 -17.81
C ASP A 78 14.67 9.38 -19.16
N ARG A 79 13.61 9.07 -19.92
CA ARG A 79 13.32 9.70 -21.21
C ARG A 79 13.25 11.21 -21.10
N ASP A 80 12.45 11.74 -20.17
CA ASP A 80 12.19 13.18 -20.07
C ASP A 80 13.43 13.94 -19.61
N PHE A 81 14.20 13.38 -18.66
CA PHE A 81 15.47 13.98 -18.27
C PHE A 81 16.45 14.08 -19.44
N TRP A 82 16.71 12.98 -20.17
CA TRP A 82 17.64 13.01 -21.30
C TRP A 82 17.12 13.84 -22.49
N THR A 83 15.80 13.91 -22.69
CA THR A 83 15.20 14.77 -23.72
C THR A 83 15.44 16.26 -23.44
N PHE A 84 15.35 16.70 -22.18
CA PHE A 84 15.48 18.11 -21.82
C PHE A 84 16.84 18.51 -21.24
N LYS A 85 17.74 17.55 -20.94
CA LYS A 85 19.11 17.86 -20.47
C LYS A 85 19.88 18.82 -21.39
N PRO A 86 19.88 18.69 -22.73
CA PRO A 86 20.54 19.67 -23.60
C PRO A 86 19.97 21.08 -23.48
N LEU A 87 18.68 21.21 -23.11
CA LEU A 87 18.07 22.50 -22.80
C LEU A 87 18.56 23.01 -21.44
N PHE A 88 18.70 22.17 -20.42
CA PHE A 88 19.22 22.58 -19.10
C PHE A 88 20.69 23.02 -19.17
N ASP A 89 21.53 22.27 -19.89
CA ASP A 89 22.97 22.52 -20.06
C ASP A 89 23.25 23.85 -20.79
N ALA A 90 22.28 24.39 -21.53
CA ALA A 90 22.38 25.68 -22.22
C ALA A 90 22.20 26.91 -21.30
N PHE A 91 21.82 26.73 -20.03
CA PHE A 91 21.59 27.82 -19.08
C PHE A 91 22.62 27.85 -17.94
N THR A 92 22.81 29.05 -17.39
CA THR A 92 23.73 29.31 -16.28
C THR A 92 23.06 30.06 -15.14
N VAL A 93 23.54 29.83 -13.91
CA VAL A 93 23.11 30.50 -12.67
C VAL A 93 24.30 31.20 -12.00
N PRO A 94 24.09 32.22 -11.15
CA PRO A 94 25.17 32.83 -10.37
C PRO A 94 25.93 31.80 -9.54
N ALA A 95 27.26 31.92 -9.48
CA ALA A 95 28.12 30.97 -8.78
C ALA A 95 27.94 30.97 -7.25
N ALA A 96 27.39 32.05 -6.68
CA ALA A 96 27.02 32.15 -5.27
C ALA A 96 25.71 32.92 -5.11
N ALA A 97 24.84 32.45 -4.21
CA ALA A 97 23.43 32.86 -4.13
C ALA A 97 23.17 34.35 -3.86
N ASN A 98 24.15 35.08 -3.30
CA ASN A 98 24.03 36.50 -2.93
C ASN A 98 25.25 37.35 -3.39
N SER A 99 25.99 36.91 -4.41
CA SER A 99 27.20 37.61 -4.86
C SER A 99 26.92 38.64 -5.94
N ALA A 100 27.45 39.87 -5.77
CA ALA A 100 27.48 40.89 -6.82
C ALA A 100 28.52 40.61 -7.93
N SER A 101 29.24 39.48 -7.86
CA SER A 101 30.12 39.01 -8.92
C SER A 101 29.31 38.50 -10.12
N ASN A 102 29.68 38.95 -11.32
CA ASN A 102 29.14 38.44 -12.60
C ASN A 102 29.57 36.99 -12.93
N THR A 103 30.19 36.26 -12.00
CA THR A 103 30.60 34.86 -12.21
C THR A 103 29.40 33.93 -12.19
N THR A 104 29.10 33.34 -13.34
CA THR A 104 28.06 32.32 -13.53
C THR A 104 28.66 30.92 -13.62
N ARG A 105 27.91 29.90 -13.22
CA ARG A 105 28.18 28.47 -13.44
C ARG A 105 27.05 27.82 -14.25
N PRO A 106 27.28 26.70 -14.96
CA PRO A 106 26.20 25.90 -15.54
C PRO A 106 25.18 25.44 -14.47
N ILE A 107 23.95 25.15 -14.92
CA ILE A 107 22.94 24.47 -14.10
C ILE A 107 23.42 23.06 -13.78
N ALA A 108 23.32 22.66 -12.52
CA ALA A 108 23.55 21.28 -12.08
C ALA A 108 22.23 20.49 -12.16
N SER A 109 22.04 19.74 -13.26
CA SER A 109 20.89 18.85 -13.44
C SER A 109 21.26 17.39 -13.14
N LYS A 110 20.48 16.72 -12.28
CA LYS A 110 20.68 15.31 -11.90
C LYS A 110 19.43 14.47 -12.15
N LEU A 111 19.64 13.19 -12.46
CA LEU A 111 18.63 12.14 -12.54
C LEU A 111 18.89 11.10 -11.45
N CYS A 112 17.89 10.84 -10.61
CA CYS A 112 17.92 9.76 -9.64
C CYS A 112 17.64 8.41 -10.31
N VAL A 113 18.47 7.41 -9.99
CA VAL A 113 18.38 6.03 -10.46
C VAL A 113 18.66 5.06 -9.29
N SER A 114 18.37 3.77 -9.46
CA SER A 114 18.75 2.76 -8.46
C SER A 114 20.27 2.63 -8.32
N GLU A 115 20.74 2.25 -7.12
CA GLU A 115 22.17 1.98 -6.88
C GLU A 115 22.70 0.87 -7.81
N ASP A 116 21.88 -0.15 -8.09
CA ASP A 116 22.21 -1.23 -9.04
C ASP A 116 22.43 -0.65 -10.45
N ARG A 117 21.52 0.20 -10.94
CA ARG A 117 21.65 0.87 -12.25
C ARG A 117 22.89 1.77 -12.29
N LEU A 118 23.17 2.49 -11.21
CA LEU A 118 24.37 3.36 -11.11
C LEU A 118 25.67 2.55 -11.15
N SER A 119 25.72 1.40 -10.48
CA SER A 119 26.91 0.51 -10.46
C SER A 119 27.14 -0.26 -11.76
N GLY A 120 26.10 -0.41 -12.60
CA GLY A 120 26.19 -1.05 -13.92
C GLY A 120 26.88 -0.21 -15.01
N PHE A 121 27.14 1.08 -14.77
CA PHE A 121 27.86 1.93 -15.72
C PHE A 121 29.39 1.81 -15.57
N HIS A 122 30.10 1.82 -16.69
CA HIS A 122 31.56 1.96 -16.69
C HIS A 122 31.97 3.34 -16.18
N ARG A 123 33.07 3.43 -15.42
CA ARG A 123 33.55 4.67 -14.76
C ARG A 123 33.77 5.85 -15.72
N ASP A 124 34.01 5.58 -16.99
CA ASP A 124 34.27 6.60 -18.02
C ASP A 124 33.00 6.97 -18.83
N ASP A 125 31.82 6.47 -18.47
CA ASP A 125 30.55 6.86 -19.11
C ASP A 125 30.17 8.29 -18.72
N ALA A 126 30.22 9.22 -19.67
CA ALA A 126 29.92 10.63 -19.47
C ALA A 126 28.52 10.91 -18.87
N ARG A 127 27.60 9.95 -18.91
CA ARG A 127 26.29 10.07 -18.25
C ARG A 127 26.39 10.03 -16.72
N LEU A 128 27.42 9.39 -16.14
CA LEU A 128 27.60 9.25 -14.70
C LEU A 128 27.57 10.60 -13.96
N GLU A 129 28.12 11.66 -14.54
CA GLU A 129 28.09 13.00 -13.96
C GLU A 129 26.67 13.54 -13.75
N SER A 130 25.71 13.08 -14.55
CA SER A 130 24.29 13.48 -14.48
C SER A 130 23.43 12.50 -13.68
N LEU A 131 23.97 11.37 -13.22
CA LEU A 131 23.26 10.37 -12.44
C LEU A 131 23.52 10.52 -10.93
N SER A 132 22.59 10.03 -10.12
CA SER A 132 22.74 9.89 -8.67
C SER A 132 21.85 8.76 -8.14
N ALA A 133 22.23 8.13 -7.02
CA ALA A 133 21.39 7.16 -6.34
C ALA A 133 20.29 7.78 -5.45
N ARG A 134 20.43 9.08 -5.15
CA ARG A 134 19.58 9.84 -4.22
C ARG A 134 19.47 11.28 -4.71
N VAL A 135 18.47 12.04 -4.22
CA VAL A 135 18.39 13.47 -4.53
C VAL A 135 19.68 14.15 -4.04
N ASP A 136 20.39 14.76 -4.98
CA ASP A 136 21.57 15.54 -4.71
C ASP A 136 21.15 16.87 -4.07
N ALA A 137 21.64 17.15 -2.86
CA ALA A 137 21.31 18.38 -2.13
C ALA A 137 21.73 19.64 -2.89
N ASP A 138 22.81 19.55 -3.69
CA ASP A 138 23.48 20.63 -4.39
C ASP A 138 23.01 20.82 -5.84
N ALA A 139 22.35 19.82 -6.43
CA ALA A 139 21.68 19.97 -7.73
C ALA A 139 20.67 21.14 -7.74
N ASP A 140 20.57 21.81 -8.88
CA ASP A 140 19.57 22.86 -9.13
C ASP A 140 18.27 22.26 -9.66
N ILE A 141 18.36 21.24 -10.51
CA ILE A 141 17.24 20.47 -11.04
C ILE A 141 17.49 19.00 -10.74
N CYS A 142 16.58 18.34 -10.02
CA CYS A 142 16.64 16.90 -9.77
C CYS A 142 15.39 16.22 -10.32
N TYR A 143 15.55 15.33 -11.29
CA TYR A 143 14.52 14.42 -11.77
C TYR A 143 14.53 13.14 -10.92
N CYS A 144 13.41 12.75 -10.31
CA CYS A 144 13.33 11.58 -9.46
C CYS A 144 11.93 10.95 -9.34
N GLU A 145 11.82 9.71 -8.84
CA GLU A 145 10.55 9.16 -8.30
C GLU A 145 10.30 9.63 -6.86
N ALA A 146 9.05 9.58 -6.37
CA ALA A 146 8.66 9.99 -5.01
C ALA A 146 9.53 9.36 -3.89
N LYS A 147 9.93 8.09 -4.04
CA LYS A 147 10.80 7.36 -3.09
C LYS A 147 12.18 7.99 -2.86
N HIS A 148 12.68 8.77 -3.82
CA HIS A 148 13.95 9.48 -3.66
C HIS A 148 13.79 10.74 -2.80
N VAL A 149 12.62 11.38 -2.81
CA VAL A 149 12.31 12.51 -1.91
C VAL A 149 12.24 12.02 -0.45
N GLN A 150 11.67 10.83 -0.23
CA GLN A 150 11.70 10.13 1.06
C GLN A 150 13.14 9.82 1.49
N SER A 151 13.93 9.22 0.60
CA SER A 151 15.35 8.92 0.83
C SER A 151 16.20 10.17 1.12
N PHE A 152 15.87 11.30 0.49
CA PHE A 152 16.50 12.59 0.75
C PHE A 152 16.17 13.10 2.16
N TYR A 153 14.90 13.04 2.55
CA TYR A 153 14.46 13.40 3.90
C TYR A 153 15.11 12.52 4.98
N ALA A 154 15.19 11.20 4.73
CA ALA A 154 15.92 10.25 5.57
C ALA A 154 17.42 10.58 5.67
N SER A 155 18.04 11.10 4.60
CA SER A 155 19.44 11.53 4.62
C SER A 155 19.68 12.80 5.45
N ILE A 156 18.70 13.70 5.52
CA ILE A 156 18.72 14.85 6.44
C ILE A 156 18.58 14.35 7.88
N ALA A 157 17.58 13.50 8.17
CA ALA A 157 17.34 12.96 9.51
C ALA A 157 18.54 12.16 10.07
N ARG A 158 19.25 11.42 9.22
CA ARG A 158 20.46 10.65 9.58
C ARG A 158 21.77 11.43 9.44
N GLY A 159 21.74 12.63 8.84
CA GLY A 159 22.93 13.43 8.53
C GLY A 159 23.41 14.27 9.73
N GLY A 160 24.63 14.80 9.61
CA GLY A 160 25.18 15.75 10.60
C GLY A 160 24.62 17.17 10.51
N ASN A 161 23.86 17.48 9.45
CA ASN A 161 23.18 18.77 9.25
C ASN A 161 21.67 18.53 9.08
N GLN A 162 20.94 18.56 10.19
CA GLN A 162 19.51 18.23 10.28
C GLN A 162 18.62 19.45 9.94
N ASP A 163 18.92 20.12 8.83
CA ASP A 163 18.10 21.22 8.30
C ASP A 163 16.85 20.67 7.59
N PHE A 164 15.79 20.47 8.39
CA PHE A 164 14.47 20.10 7.87
C PHE A 164 13.69 21.26 7.24
N ASP A 165 14.17 22.52 7.34
CA ASP A 165 13.47 23.70 6.85
C ASP A 165 13.99 24.15 5.46
N GLY A 166 15.16 23.67 5.03
CA GLY A 166 15.75 23.92 3.72
C GLY A 166 14.91 23.51 2.50
N TYR A 167 13.80 22.79 2.67
CA TYR A 167 12.81 22.55 1.62
C TYR A 167 12.13 23.83 1.11
N GLU A 168 12.09 24.91 1.91
CA GLU A 168 11.58 26.22 1.49
C GLU A 168 12.46 26.86 0.39
N GLY A 169 13.70 26.39 0.21
CA GLY A 169 14.57 26.73 -0.93
C GLY A 169 14.23 26.00 -2.23
N ARG A 170 13.20 25.14 -2.24
CA ARG A 170 12.93 24.16 -3.31
C ARG A 170 11.47 24.22 -3.76
N VAL A 171 11.19 23.96 -5.04
CA VAL A 171 9.84 23.84 -5.61
C VAL A 171 9.63 22.40 -6.09
N LEU A 172 8.47 21.83 -5.78
CA LEU A 172 8.08 20.50 -6.21
C LEU A 172 7.26 20.60 -7.51
N ILE A 173 7.62 19.82 -8.52
CA ILE A 173 6.95 19.75 -9.82
C ILE A 173 6.58 18.28 -10.09
N LEU A 174 5.33 17.99 -10.40
CA LEU A 174 4.82 16.63 -10.58
C LEU A 174 4.25 16.44 -12.00
N ASP A 175 4.64 15.37 -12.70
CA ASP A 175 4.03 15.03 -14.02
C ASP A 175 2.62 14.44 -13.90
N GLU A 176 2.38 13.67 -12.84
CA GLU A 176 1.06 13.25 -12.39
C GLU A 176 0.93 13.54 -10.89
N VAL A 177 -0.24 14.01 -10.45
CA VAL A 177 -0.48 14.36 -9.04
C VAL A 177 -0.73 13.16 -8.14
N ASP A 178 -0.73 11.96 -8.70
CA ASP A 178 -0.94 10.69 -8.01
C ASP A 178 0.06 10.53 -6.84
N ALA A 179 1.30 10.99 -7.01
CA ALA A 179 2.35 11.05 -5.98
C ALA A 179 1.89 11.69 -4.64
N LEU A 180 0.98 12.66 -4.69
CA LEU A 180 0.46 13.36 -3.51
C LEU A 180 -0.60 12.55 -2.76
N ILE A 181 -1.25 11.60 -3.41
CA ILE A 181 -2.40 10.86 -2.89
C ILE A 181 -1.92 9.70 -2.03
N ILE A 182 -2.61 9.43 -0.93
CA ILE A 182 -2.25 8.39 0.03
C ILE A 182 -3.06 7.14 -0.28
N ASP A 183 -2.58 6.35 -1.24
CA ASP A 183 -3.10 5.01 -1.54
C ASP A 183 -2.35 3.89 -0.78
N GLU A 184 -1.26 4.25 -0.10
CA GLU A 184 -0.32 3.39 0.64
C GLU A 184 -0.15 3.89 2.08
N GLU A 185 0.74 3.27 2.86
CA GLU A 185 1.12 3.73 4.19
C GLU A 185 1.66 5.19 4.15
N PRO A 186 1.01 6.17 4.83
CA PRO A 186 1.43 7.57 4.77
C PRO A 186 2.74 7.90 5.49
N ASN A 187 3.22 7.00 6.36
CA ASN A 187 4.29 7.28 7.31
C ASN A 187 5.38 6.21 7.29
N GLU A 188 6.65 6.63 7.29
CA GLU A 188 7.81 5.75 7.32
C GLU A 188 8.56 5.93 8.64
N ALA A 189 8.85 4.84 9.35
CA ALA A 189 9.65 4.86 10.57
C ALA A 189 11.11 4.52 10.26
N PHE A 190 12.02 5.48 10.45
CA PHE A 190 13.45 5.24 10.27
C PHE A 190 14.06 4.55 11.49
N VAL A 191 14.76 3.44 11.21
CA VAL A 191 15.61 2.75 12.18
C VAL A 191 17.01 3.37 12.27
N TYR A 192 17.58 3.32 13.48
CA TYR A 192 18.91 3.81 13.83
C TYR A 192 19.63 2.76 14.69
N PRO A 193 20.90 2.39 14.38
CA PRO A 193 21.67 1.50 15.24
C PRO A 193 21.98 2.17 16.58
N ASN A 194 21.95 1.40 17.67
CA ASN A 194 22.35 1.86 18.99
C ASN A 194 23.38 0.90 19.59
N LYS A 195 24.61 1.41 19.83
CA LYS A 195 25.73 0.61 20.34
C LYS A 195 25.49 0.07 21.75
N GLU A 196 24.98 0.91 22.66
CA GLU A 196 24.73 0.53 24.05
C GLU A 196 23.63 -0.55 24.15
N LEU A 197 22.57 -0.41 23.34
CA LEU A 197 21.55 -1.47 23.24
C LEU A 197 22.07 -2.72 22.52
N SER A 198 23.02 -2.60 21.59
CA SER A 198 23.67 -3.74 20.93
C SER A 198 24.55 -4.53 21.91
N GLU A 199 25.27 -3.86 22.80
CA GLU A 199 26.05 -4.48 23.88
C GLU A 199 25.13 -5.22 24.88
N MET A 200 24.03 -4.60 25.30
CA MET A 200 23.00 -5.27 26.10
C MET A 200 22.35 -6.45 25.36
N ALA A 201 21.92 -6.27 24.11
CA ALA A 201 21.29 -7.32 23.30
C ALA A 201 22.23 -8.52 23.08
N THR A 202 23.52 -8.27 22.88
CA THR A 202 24.56 -9.31 22.80
C THR A 202 24.67 -10.07 24.12
N THR A 203 24.68 -9.37 25.26
CA THR A 203 24.68 -10.00 26.59
C THR A 203 23.45 -10.90 26.81
N VAL A 204 22.26 -10.46 26.36
CA VAL A 204 21.02 -11.28 26.42
C VAL A 204 21.14 -12.49 25.49
N ALA A 205 21.69 -12.34 24.29
CA ALA A 205 21.91 -13.43 23.33
C ALA A 205 22.91 -14.48 23.82
N GLU A 206 24.03 -14.07 24.43
CA GLU A 206 25.00 -14.98 25.07
C GLU A 206 24.33 -15.79 26.18
N ALA A 207 23.56 -15.14 27.05
CA ALA A 207 22.85 -15.81 28.13
C ALA A 207 21.75 -16.76 27.61
N MET A 208 21.02 -16.38 26.55
CA MET A 208 20.05 -17.27 25.89
C MET A 208 20.72 -18.48 25.21
N ALA A 209 21.87 -18.29 24.55
CA ALA A 209 22.68 -19.38 24.01
C ALA A 209 23.20 -20.32 25.11
N GLY A 210 23.52 -19.77 26.29
CA GLY A 210 23.84 -20.52 27.52
C GLY A 210 22.63 -21.19 28.20
N GLY A 211 21.42 -21.11 27.64
CA GLY A 211 20.22 -21.76 28.16
C GLY A 211 19.57 -21.04 29.34
N ALA A 212 19.85 -19.75 29.55
CA ALA A 212 19.17 -18.96 30.59
C ALA A 212 17.67 -18.83 30.28
N THR A 213 16.83 -19.04 31.30
CA THR A 213 15.41 -18.71 31.20
C THR A 213 15.24 -17.18 31.23
N PRO A 214 14.28 -16.60 30.48
CA PRO A 214 14.10 -15.14 30.41
C PRO A 214 13.97 -14.37 31.75
N GLY A 215 13.56 -15.00 32.86
CA GLY A 215 13.56 -14.39 34.19
C GLY A 215 14.95 -14.19 34.78
N ARG A 216 15.90 -15.08 34.44
CA ARG A 216 17.31 -14.89 34.75
C ARG A 216 17.96 -13.84 33.85
N LEU A 217 17.47 -13.64 32.63
CA LEU A 217 17.89 -12.52 31.76
C LEU A 217 17.46 -11.18 32.37
N GLN A 218 16.22 -11.14 32.88
CA GLN A 218 15.66 -9.97 33.54
C GLN A 218 16.30 -9.69 34.91
N GLU A 219 16.85 -10.71 35.58
CA GLU A 219 17.75 -10.55 36.73
C GLU A 219 19.16 -10.09 36.30
N ALA A 220 19.73 -10.61 35.21
CA ALA A 220 21.06 -10.26 34.73
C ALA A 220 21.18 -8.80 34.25
N LEU A 221 20.08 -8.19 33.79
CA LEU A 221 20.00 -6.77 33.45
C LEU A 221 19.22 -5.93 34.48
N ARG A 222 18.84 -6.49 35.64
CA ARG A 222 18.08 -5.78 36.69
C ARG A 222 18.80 -4.53 37.21
N ASP A 223 20.13 -4.61 37.32
CA ASP A 223 20.97 -3.53 37.82
C ASP A 223 21.44 -2.58 36.69
N SER A 224 20.97 -2.77 35.45
CA SER A 224 21.26 -1.84 34.35
C SER A 224 20.49 -0.53 34.57
N PRO A 225 21.17 0.63 34.65
CA PRO A 225 20.51 1.92 34.83
C PRO A 225 19.84 2.44 33.54
N HIS A 226 19.97 1.72 32.42
CA HIS A 226 19.48 2.20 31.12
C HIS A 226 17.96 1.99 30.96
N PRO A 227 17.14 3.03 30.70
CA PRO A 227 15.67 2.94 30.64
C PRO A 227 15.13 1.87 29.67
N ALA A 228 15.80 1.63 28.54
CA ALA A 228 15.40 0.62 27.56
C ALA A 228 15.74 -0.84 27.95
N ALA A 229 16.38 -1.11 29.08
CA ALA A 229 16.89 -2.46 29.41
C ALA A 229 15.78 -3.53 29.40
N GLU A 230 14.61 -3.23 29.99
CA GLU A 230 13.45 -4.14 29.96
C GLU A 230 12.92 -4.38 28.54
N ARG A 231 12.90 -3.33 27.70
CA ARG A 231 12.48 -3.41 26.29
C ARG A 231 13.44 -4.27 25.49
N VAL A 232 14.75 -4.10 25.67
CA VAL A 232 15.79 -4.94 25.02
C VAL A 232 15.61 -6.40 25.40
N VAL A 233 15.43 -6.73 26.70
CA VAL A 233 15.17 -8.12 27.13
C VAL A 233 13.93 -8.68 26.44
N ARG A 234 12.82 -7.92 26.44
CA ARG A 234 11.55 -8.35 25.85
C ARG A 234 11.64 -8.59 24.34
N GLU A 235 12.14 -7.60 23.58
CA GLU A 235 12.31 -7.69 22.13
C GLU A 235 13.27 -8.84 21.76
N MET A 236 14.39 -8.98 22.49
CA MET A 236 15.34 -10.07 22.29
C MET A 236 14.72 -11.46 22.54
N CYS A 237 13.97 -11.66 23.62
CA CYS A 237 13.36 -12.97 23.91
C CYS A 237 12.35 -13.40 22.83
N GLN A 238 11.55 -12.45 22.35
CA GLN A 238 10.59 -12.66 21.27
C GLN A 238 11.31 -13.00 19.96
N GLU A 239 12.24 -12.16 19.55
CA GLU A 239 12.89 -12.26 18.24
C GLU A 239 13.97 -13.37 18.19
N TRP A 240 14.55 -13.78 19.32
CA TRP A 240 15.37 -14.99 19.42
C TRP A 240 14.58 -16.25 19.10
N THR A 241 13.38 -16.36 19.66
CA THR A 241 12.45 -17.47 19.40
C THR A 241 11.97 -17.46 17.95
N ARG A 242 11.80 -16.28 17.35
CA ARG A 242 11.46 -16.12 15.94
C ARG A 242 12.61 -16.51 15.02
N GLY A 243 13.82 -16.01 15.28
CA GLY A 243 15.05 -16.35 14.55
C GLY A 243 15.27 -17.86 14.47
N ALA A 244 15.09 -18.56 15.59
CA ALA A 244 15.19 -20.03 15.63
C ALA A 244 14.17 -20.76 14.73
N ARG A 245 13.04 -20.13 14.40
CA ARG A 245 11.98 -20.66 13.51
C ARG A 245 12.09 -20.21 12.06
N MET A 246 12.95 -19.23 11.74
CA MET A 246 13.14 -18.77 10.36
C MET A 246 13.68 -19.91 9.49
N LYS A 247 13.25 -19.95 8.23
CA LYS A 247 13.62 -20.97 7.26
C LYS A 247 14.52 -20.39 6.17
N ALA A 248 15.57 -21.12 5.84
CA ALA A 248 16.39 -20.83 4.67
C ALA A 248 15.57 -20.95 3.37
N SER A 249 15.80 -20.07 2.41
CA SER A 249 15.09 -19.93 1.12
C SER A 249 13.67 -19.34 1.19
N ASP A 250 13.02 -19.32 2.36
CA ASP A 250 11.77 -18.60 2.58
C ASP A 250 12.06 -17.21 3.20
N ASP A 251 12.71 -17.18 4.37
CA ASP A 251 12.95 -15.95 5.15
C ASP A 251 14.35 -15.35 4.89
N PHE A 252 15.36 -16.21 4.66
CA PHE A 252 16.76 -15.77 4.53
C PHE A 252 17.60 -16.65 3.58
N VAL A 253 18.74 -16.11 3.16
CA VAL A 253 19.75 -16.80 2.34
C VAL A 253 21.16 -16.45 2.82
N TYR A 254 22.10 -17.40 2.71
CA TYR A 254 23.49 -17.20 3.10
C TYR A 254 24.26 -16.38 2.06
N ALA A 255 24.69 -15.17 2.44
CA ALA A 255 25.51 -14.30 1.60
C ALA A 255 26.99 -14.61 1.84
N LYS A 256 27.58 -15.44 0.97
CA LYS A 256 28.98 -15.90 1.08
C LYS A 256 30.00 -14.76 1.19
N GLU A 257 29.74 -13.63 0.54
CA GLU A 257 30.61 -12.44 0.58
C GLU A 257 30.60 -11.73 1.95
N MET A 258 29.50 -11.81 2.69
CA MET A 258 29.34 -11.21 4.01
C MET A 258 29.58 -12.20 5.16
N GLY A 259 29.71 -13.49 4.84
CA GLY A 259 29.85 -14.57 5.82
C GLY A 259 28.61 -14.86 6.68
N ARG A 260 27.47 -14.20 6.40
CA ARG A 260 26.25 -14.22 7.23
C ARG A 260 24.97 -14.39 6.40
N TYR A 261 23.84 -14.62 7.06
CA TYR A 261 22.52 -14.61 6.42
C TYR A 261 22.03 -13.19 6.15
N CYS A 262 21.38 -13.03 5.00
CA CYS A 262 20.64 -11.85 4.58
C CYS A 262 19.16 -12.21 4.38
N ALA A 263 18.26 -11.26 4.61
CA ALA A 263 16.82 -11.49 4.41
C ALA A 263 16.51 -11.70 2.91
N LEU A 264 15.42 -12.42 2.63
CA LEU A 264 14.87 -12.51 1.28
C LEU A 264 13.74 -11.49 1.08
N GLN A 265 13.80 -10.75 -0.02
CA GLN A 265 12.75 -9.82 -0.43
C GLN A 265 12.47 -10.03 -1.92
N GLY A 266 11.22 -10.34 -2.27
CA GLY A 266 10.85 -10.70 -3.65
C GLY A 266 11.62 -11.90 -4.21
N GLY A 267 11.99 -12.87 -3.35
CA GLY A 267 12.81 -14.03 -3.72
C GLY A 267 14.29 -13.73 -3.99
N ARG A 268 14.77 -12.50 -3.72
CA ARG A 268 16.18 -12.10 -3.88
C ARG A 268 16.80 -11.77 -2.53
N ALA A 269 18.11 -11.97 -2.39
CA ALA A 269 18.84 -11.56 -1.20
C ALA A 269 18.82 -10.03 -1.07
N ASN A 270 18.29 -9.50 0.02
CA ASN A 270 18.47 -8.10 0.40
C ASN A 270 19.47 -8.00 1.56
N PRO A 271 20.74 -7.66 1.29
CA PRO A 271 21.76 -7.52 2.33
C PRO A 271 21.60 -6.26 3.20
N LYS A 272 20.73 -5.31 2.81
CA LYS A 272 20.46 -4.06 3.54
C LYS A 272 19.25 -4.16 4.46
N ALA A 273 18.39 -5.16 4.28
CA ALA A 273 17.26 -5.43 5.17
C ALA A 273 17.79 -5.89 6.54
N TRP A 274 17.21 -5.34 7.60
CA TRP A 274 17.56 -5.67 8.98
C TRP A 274 16.31 -6.10 9.74
N SER A 275 16.39 -7.22 10.43
CA SER A 275 15.41 -7.60 11.45
C SER A 275 16.13 -8.23 12.63
N LEU A 276 15.63 -7.97 13.84
CA LEU A 276 16.24 -8.48 15.06
C LEU A 276 16.23 -10.03 15.08
N ALA A 277 15.19 -10.67 14.56
CA ALA A 277 15.17 -12.13 14.41
C ALA A 277 16.28 -12.68 13.49
N LEU A 278 16.65 -11.95 12.42
CA LEU A 278 17.74 -12.38 11.54
C LEU A 278 19.11 -12.18 12.20
N GLU A 279 19.31 -11.11 12.97
CA GLU A 279 20.52 -10.94 13.79
C GLU A 279 20.62 -12.04 14.86
N CYS A 280 19.50 -12.37 15.54
CA CYS A 280 19.42 -13.51 16.43
C CYS A 280 19.75 -14.84 15.73
N ARG A 281 19.23 -15.08 14.51
CA ARG A 281 19.53 -16.30 13.73
C ARG A 281 21.01 -16.38 13.35
N ASN A 282 21.60 -15.27 12.92
CA ASN A 282 23.04 -15.17 12.63
C ASN A 282 23.90 -15.48 13.87
N PHE A 283 23.49 -15.00 15.04
CA PHE A 283 24.17 -15.30 16.30
C PHE A 283 24.01 -16.78 16.72
N GLN A 284 22.80 -17.34 16.63
CA GLN A 284 22.50 -18.74 16.95
C GLN A 284 23.35 -19.73 16.13
N ASP A 285 23.54 -19.45 14.84
CA ASP A 285 24.35 -20.29 13.94
C ASP A 285 25.86 -19.93 13.96
N GLY A 286 26.30 -19.02 14.85
CA GLY A 286 27.71 -18.64 15.01
C GLY A 286 28.28 -17.78 13.88
N LEU A 287 27.42 -17.19 13.04
CA LEU A 287 27.77 -16.30 11.92
C LEU A 287 27.94 -14.83 12.35
N SER A 288 27.49 -14.48 13.56
CA SER A 288 27.82 -13.23 14.24
C SER A 288 28.27 -13.49 15.68
N ARG A 289 29.05 -12.57 16.24
CA ARG A 289 29.43 -12.52 17.66
C ARG A 289 28.74 -11.39 18.44
N GLU A 290 28.00 -10.54 17.75
CA GLU A 290 27.34 -9.37 18.29
C GLU A 290 25.92 -9.28 17.69
N ILE A 291 24.96 -8.76 18.45
CA ILE A 291 23.62 -8.43 17.97
C ILE A 291 23.59 -6.95 17.63
N LEU A 292 23.43 -6.62 16.34
CA LEU A 292 23.15 -5.24 15.93
C LEU A 292 21.71 -4.87 16.31
N PHE A 293 21.55 -4.12 17.40
CA PHE A 293 20.24 -3.63 17.84
C PHE A 293 19.93 -2.26 17.21
N GLN A 294 18.75 -2.13 16.60
CA GLN A 294 18.29 -0.87 15.99
C GLN A 294 16.96 -0.41 16.60
N GLU A 295 16.80 0.91 16.67
CA GLU A 295 15.64 1.58 17.27
C GLU A 295 14.88 2.39 16.22
N ARG A 296 13.54 2.31 16.24
CA ARG A 296 12.68 3.23 15.50
C ARG A 296 12.63 4.56 16.26
N LEU A 297 13.35 5.57 15.78
CA LEU A 297 13.55 6.83 16.50
C LEU A 297 13.04 8.06 15.74
N PHE A 298 12.67 7.91 14.48
CA PHE A 298 12.18 9.01 13.66
C PHE A 298 11.01 8.52 12.80
N VAL A 299 9.91 9.28 12.74
CA VAL A 299 8.82 9.06 11.78
C VAL A 299 8.79 10.19 10.76
N MET A 300 8.81 9.85 9.48
CA MET A 300 8.53 10.77 8.38
C MET A 300 7.10 10.58 7.90
N SER A 301 6.33 11.66 7.78
CA SER A 301 5.01 11.66 7.15
C SER A 301 5.10 12.25 5.73
N ARG A 302 4.82 11.45 4.70
CA ARG A 302 4.99 11.84 3.28
C ARG A 302 4.29 13.17 2.94
N PRO A 303 3.03 13.42 3.35
CA PRO A 303 2.36 14.68 3.02
C PRO A 303 2.98 15.89 3.74
N ARG A 304 3.51 15.71 4.96
CA ARG A 304 4.22 16.77 5.68
C ARG A 304 5.49 17.19 4.92
N VAL A 305 6.30 16.22 4.49
CA VAL A 305 7.52 16.50 3.70
C VAL A 305 7.19 17.28 2.42
N PHE A 306 6.12 16.92 1.72
CA PHE A 306 5.69 17.66 0.53
C PHE A 306 5.15 19.08 0.83
N ARG A 307 4.46 19.30 1.96
CA ARG A 307 4.03 20.64 2.41
C ARG A 307 5.18 21.60 2.77
N LYS A 308 6.40 21.08 2.98
CA LYS A 308 7.58 21.92 3.28
C LYS A 308 8.21 22.60 2.07
N TYR A 309 7.85 22.21 0.84
CA TYR A 309 8.35 22.88 -0.36
C TYR A 309 7.83 24.32 -0.46
N HIS A 310 8.55 25.19 -1.17
CA HIS A 310 8.14 26.57 -1.39
C HIS A 310 6.74 26.69 -2.02
N ARG A 311 6.49 25.90 -3.06
CA ARG A 311 5.19 25.69 -3.72
C ARG A 311 5.20 24.29 -4.32
N ILE A 312 4.02 23.73 -4.55
CA ILE A 312 3.83 22.49 -5.31
C ILE A 312 3.12 22.83 -6.62
N MET A 313 3.67 22.37 -7.75
CA MET A 313 3.05 22.42 -9.07
C MET A 313 2.78 21.01 -9.54
N GLY A 314 1.56 20.71 -9.96
CA GLY A 314 1.19 19.41 -10.50
C GLY A 314 0.56 19.53 -11.87
N LEU A 315 0.89 18.59 -12.75
CA LEU A 315 0.13 18.34 -13.97
C LEU A 315 -0.62 17.02 -13.79
N SER A 316 -1.75 16.84 -14.48
CA SER A 316 -2.34 15.52 -14.67
C SER A 316 -3.26 15.46 -15.87
N GLY A 317 -3.45 14.26 -16.43
CA GLY A 317 -4.43 14.02 -17.50
C GLY A 317 -5.88 14.29 -17.06
N SER A 318 -6.20 14.11 -15.78
CA SER A 318 -7.50 14.48 -15.20
C SER A 318 -7.36 14.88 -13.74
N ILE A 319 -8.22 15.77 -13.25
CA ILE A 319 -8.13 16.24 -11.85
C ILE A 319 -8.49 15.11 -10.84
N GLY A 320 -9.10 14.02 -11.29
CA GLY A 320 -9.52 12.88 -10.48
C GLY A 320 -10.88 13.05 -9.83
N SER A 321 -11.22 12.10 -8.97
CA SER A 321 -12.52 11.94 -8.30
C SER A 321 -12.89 13.12 -7.39
N GLY A 322 -14.13 13.13 -6.91
CA GLY A 322 -14.55 14.08 -5.87
C GLY A 322 -13.74 13.94 -4.57
N ALA A 323 -13.41 12.71 -4.17
CA ALA A 323 -12.70 12.41 -2.93
C ALA A 323 -11.22 12.81 -2.99
N GLU A 324 -10.52 12.48 -4.07
CA GLU A 324 -9.13 12.88 -4.28
C GLU A 324 -8.99 14.41 -4.31
N ARG A 325 -9.91 15.10 -4.99
CA ARG A 325 -9.94 16.58 -5.01
C ARG A 325 -10.15 17.17 -3.62
N ALA A 326 -11.03 16.58 -2.80
CA ALA A 326 -11.24 17.03 -1.43
C ALA A 326 -9.98 16.84 -0.59
N PHE A 327 -9.36 15.66 -0.66
CA PHE A 327 -8.10 15.35 0.01
C PHE A 327 -6.97 16.30 -0.41
N LEU A 328 -6.77 16.56 -1.70
CA LEU A 328 -5.74 17.47 -2.19
C LEU A 328 -5.97 18.92 -1.73
N LYS A 329 -7.23 19.38 -1.65
CA LYS A 329 -7.59 20.69 -1.09
C LYS A 329 -7.27 20.79 0.40
N GLU A 330 -7.62 19.77 1.16
CA GLU A 330 -7.44 19.75 2.61
C GLU A 330 -5.98 19.59 3.02
N THR A 331 -5.29 18.62 2.43
CA THR A 331 -3.92 18.24 2.79
C THR A 331 -2.88 19.21 2.23
N TYR A 332 -3.02 19.68 0.99
CA TYR A 332 -2.00 20.49 0.31
C TYR A 332 -2.45 21.91 -0.03
N ARG A 333 -3.67 22.33 0.37
CA ARG A 333 -4.29 23.59 -0.07
C ARG A 333 -4.24 23.72 -1.60
N ALA A 334 -4.62 22.65 -2.30
CA ALA A 334 -4.56 22.61 -3.76
C ALA A 334 -5.66 23.46 -4.43
N ALA A 335 -5.26 24.28 -5.39
CA ALA A 335 -6.14 24.84 -6.42
C ALA A 335 -6.00 24.07 -7.74
N PHE A 336 -7.02 24.15 -8.59
CA PHE A 336 -7.08 23.43 -9.86
C PHE A 336 -7.48 24.37 -10.99
N PHE A 337 -6.94 24.13 -12.18
CA PHE A 337 -7.40 24.76 -13.41
C PHE A 337 -7.29 23.79 -14.59
N GLU A 338 -8.12 23.99 -15.61
CA GLU A 338 -8.10 23.20 -16.83
C GLU A 338 -7.35 23.94 -17.93
N VAL A 339 -6.45 23.24 -18.61
CA VAL A 339 -5.81 23.72 -19.85
C VAL A 339 -6.61 23.14 -21.01
N PRO A 340 -7.28 23.96 -21.83
CA PRO A 340 -8.03 23.44 -22.97
C PRO A 340 -7.07 22.80 -23.98
N PRO A 341 -7.45 21.67 -24.63
CA PRO A 341 -6.66 21.08 -25.71
C PRO A 341 -6.40 22.11 -26.82
N PHE A 342 -5.17 22.13 -27.36
CA PHE A 342 -4.75 23.16 -28.32
C PHE A 342 -5.71 23.29 -29.51
N LEU A 343 -6.10 22.17 -30.11
CA LEU A 343 -6.97 22.14 -31.28
C LEU A 343 -8.41 22.60 -30.98
N LYS A 344 -8.91 22.38 -29.76
CA LYS A 344 -10.21 22.92 -29.29
C LYS A 344 -10.21 24.45 -29.22
N THR A 345 -9.04 25.09 -29.15
CA THR A 345 -8.88 26.56 -29.22
C THR A 345 -8.63 27.08 -30.64
N CYS A 346 -8.35 26.20 -31.61
CA CYS A 346 -8.02 26.57 -32.98
C CYS A 346 -9.27 26.66 -33.86
N ARG A 347 -9.52 27.84 -34.45
CA ARG A 347 -10.68 28.05 -35.33
C ARG A 347 -10.61 27.13 -36.56
N GLY A 348 -11.65 26.33 -36.77
CA GLY A 348 -11.75 25.42 -37.91
C GLY A 348 -10.90 24.15 -37.80
N SER A 349 -10.26 23.89 -36.66
CA SER A 349 -9.53 22.64 -36.43
C SER A 349 -10.50 21.50 -36.15
N PRO A 350 -10.31 20.29 -36.73
CA PRO A 350 -10.88 19.09 -36.16
C PRO A 350 -10.24 18.85 -34.80
N PHE A 351 -11.08 18.70 -33.78
CA PHE A 351 -10.72 18.14 -32.48
C PHE A 351 -11.61 16.92 -32.27
N HIS A 352 -11.02 15.80 -31.86
CA HIS A 352 -11.70 14.54 -31.72
C HIS A 352 -11.47 13.96 -30.32
N GLU A 353 -12.50 13.31 -29.80
CA GLU A 353 -12.44 12.53 -28.56
C GLU A 353 -12.64 11.05 -28.91
N ALA A 354 -12.20 10.15 -28.05
CA ALA A 354 -12.35 8.71 -28.27
C ALA A 354 -13.83 8.30 -28.14
N VAL A 355 -14.45 7.86 -29.25
CA VAL A 355 -15.88 7.50 -29.26
C VAL A 355 -16.11 5.99 -29.09
N PRO A 356 -17.18 5.56 -28.39
CA PRO A 356 -17.56 4.15 -28.36
C PRO A 356 -17.98 3.67 -29.76
N VAL A 357 -17.50 2.50 -30.20
CA VAL A 357 -17.85 1.91 -31.50
C VAL A 357 -18.50 0.53 -31.38
N ALA A 358 -19.60 0.35 -32.12
CA ALA A 358 -20.39 -0.87 -32.17
C ALA A 358 -19.75 -1.95 -33.08
N LEU A 359 -19.00 -2.87 -32.48
CA LEU A 359 -18.32 -3.97 -33.16
C LEU A 359 -18.91 -5.32 -32.77
N GLY A 360 -18.46 -6.39 -33.43
CA GLY A 360 -18.94 -7.75 -33.23
C GLY A 360 -20.33 -8.01 -33.83
N SER A 361 -20.71 -9.28 -33.81
CA SER A 361 -22.02 -9.80 -34.24
C SER A 361 -23.19 -9.12 -33.54
N GLN A 362 -23.03 -8.75 -32.26
CA GLN A 362 -24.06 -8.08 -31.45
C GLN A 362 -24.00 -6.54 -31.53
N ARG A 363 -23.00 -5.96 -32.20
CA ARG A 363 -22.86 -4.51 -32.41
C ARG A 363 -22.87 -3.68 -31.13
N GLN A 364 -22.04 -4.07 -30.16
CA GLN A 364 -21.88 -3.36 -28.88
C GLN A 364 -20.57 -2.59 -28.80
N ALA A 365 -20.57 -1.53 -27.98
CA ALA A 365 -19.35 -0.82 -27.59
C ALA A 365 -18.72 -1.34 -26.28
N VAL A 366 -19.48 -2.06 -25.46
CA VAL A 366 -18.97 -2.70 -24.23
C VAL A 366 -19.64 -4.06 -24.08
N TYR A 367 -18.82 -5.10 -24.10
CA TYR A 367 -19.20 -6.48 -23.81
C TYR A 367 -18.90 -6.81 -22.35
N VAL A 368 -19.81 -7.53 -21.69
CA VAL A 368 -19.63 -8.04 -20.32
C VAL A 368 -19.86 -9.55 -20.34
N GLU A 369 -18.77 -10.29 -20.51
CA GLU A 369 -18.78 -11.75 -20.67
C GLU A 369 -18.67 -12.47 -19.33
N ALA A 370 -19.35 -13.60 -19.17
CA ALA A 370 -19.48 -14.28 -17.86
C ALA A 370 -18.18 -14.96 -17.37
N SER A 371 -17.21 -15.21 -18.25
CA SER A 371 -15.96 -15.92 -17.92
C SER A 371 -14.79 -15.46 -18.78
N PRO A 372 -13.52 -15.68 -18.35
CA PRO A 372 -12.34 -15.33 -19.16
C PRO A 372 -12.28 -16.03 -20.52
N GLY A 373 -12.83 -17.25 -20.65
CA GLY A 373 -12.91 -17.96 -21.93
C GLY A 373 -13.92 -17.34 -22.90
N ALA A 374 -15.07 -16.88 -22.38
CA ALA A 374 -16.05 -16.14 -23.17
C ALA A 374 -15.50 -14.76 -23.58
N GLN A 375 -14.86 -14.04 -22.64
CA GLN A 375 -14.14 -12.79 -22.89
C GLN A 375 -13.10 -12.93 -24.00
N LEU A 376 -12.25 -13.96 -23.96
CA LEU A 376 -11.26 -14.23 -25.00
C LEU A 376 -11.90 -14.52 -26.37
N THR A 377 -13.00 -15.26 -26.38
CA THR A 377 -13.74 -15.59 -27.61
C THR A 377 -14.31 -14.30 -28.25
N ARG A 378 -14.94 -13.46 -27.42
CA ARG A 378 -15.46 -12.15 -27.83
C ARG A 378 -14.36 -11.19 -28.28
N LEU A 379 -13.26 -11.16 -27.56
CA LEU A 379 -12.10 -10.32 -27.87
C LEU A 379 -11.56 -10.69 -29.26
N ALA A 380 -11.37 -11.98 -29.53
CA ALA A 380 -10.95 -12.46 -30.83
C ALA A 380 -11.90 -12.01 -31.95
N GLU A 381 -13.22 -12.13 -31.75
CA GLU A 381 -14.23 -11.65 -32.71
C GLU A 381 -14.07 -10.14 -33.01
N VAL A 382 -14.04 -9.29 -31.96
CA VAL A 382 -13.92 -7.83 -32.09
C VAL A 382 -12.62 -7.40 -32.77
N VAL A 383 -11.46 -7.95 -32.34
CA VAL A 383 -10.16 -7.52 -32.91
C VAL A 383 -9.95 -8.02 -34.33
N PHE A 384 -10.50 -9.19 -34.70
CA PHE A 384 -10.38 -9.72 -36.06
C PHE A 384 -11.30 -9.01 -37.06
N GLU A 385 -12.50 -8.55 -36.64
CA GLU A 385 -13.31 -7.66 -37.47
C GLU A 385 -12.62 -6.29 -37.66
N ALA A 386 -12.19 -5.65 -36.57
CA ALA A 386 -11.67 -4.29 -36.62
C ALA A 386 -10.39 -4.13 -37.46
N ARG A 387 -9.49 -5.12 -37.41
CA ARG A 387 -8.20 -5.08 -38.11
C ARG A 387 -8.30 -5.10 -39.64
N GLU A 388 -9.48 -5.37 -40.20
CA GLU A 388 -9.73 -5.24 -41.64
C GLU A 388 -9.78 -3.77 -42.08
N ARG A 389 -9.89 -2.82 -41.14
CA ARG A 389 -10.11 -1.39 -41.43
C ARG A 389 -9.14 -0.46 -40.71
N VAL A 390 -8.80 -0.76 -39.46
CA VAL A 390 -7.98 0.10 -38.59
C VAL A 390 -6.97 -0.72 -37.75
N PRO A 391 -5.84 -0.14 -37.32
CA PRO A 391 -4.99 -0.77 -36.31
C PRO A 391 -5.75 -0.94 -34.99
N VAL A 392 -5.40 -1.97 -34.23
CA VAL A 392 -6.06 -2.33 -32.98
C VAL A 392 -5.04 -2.37 -31.83
N LEU A 393 -5.32 -1.64 -30.75
CA LEU A 393 -4.57 -1.65 -29.51
C LEU A 393 -5.42 -2.28 -28.39
N VAL A 394 -5.11 -3.52 -28.02
CA VAL A 394 -5.71 -4.20 -26.87
C VAL A 394 -4.96 -3.79 -25.61
N ILE A 395 -5.67 -3.35 -24.57
CA ILE A 395 -5.09 -3.19 -23.22
C ILE A 395 -5.57 -4.34 -22.34
N ALA A 396 -4.64 -5.19 -21.93
CA ALA A 396 -4.84 -6.23 -20.94
C ALA A 396 -4.94 -5.65 -19.51
N ARG A 397 -5.64 -6.35 -18.62
CA ARG A 397 -5.76 -6.03 -17.20
C ARG A 397 -4.41 -5.94 -16.49
N ASP A 398 -3.49 -6.85 -16.81
CA ASP A 398 -2.18 -6.97 -16.17
C ASP A 398 -1.15 -7.64 -17.10
N ARG A 399 0.10 -7.72 -16.63
CA ARG A 399 1.24 -8.32 -17.36
C ARG A 399 1.00 -9.79 -17.75
N ALA A 400 0.44 -10.59 -16.85
CA ALA A 400 0.21 -12.02 -17.10
C ALA A 400 -0.94 -12.25 -18.08
N GLN A 401 -2.02 -11.46 -17.97
CA GLN A 401 -3.10 -11.47 -18.95
C GLN A 401 -2.59 -10.99 -20.32
N CYS A 402 -1.71 -9.99 -20.39
CA CYS A 402 -1.12 -9.53 -21.64
C CYS A 402 -0.38 -10.66 -22.38
N ASP A 403 0.54 -11.35 -21.70
CA ASP A 403 1.31 -12.44 -22.30
C ASP A 403 0.40 -13.62 -22.72
N HIS A 404 -0.64 -13.94 -21.93
CA HIS A 404 -1.65 -14.96 -22.27
C HIS A 404 -2.50 -14.57 -23.50
N LEU A 405 -2.94 -13.31 -23.60
CA LEU A 405 -3.75 -12.82 -24.71
C LEU A 405 -2.96 -12.78 -26.02
N VAL A 406 -1.66 -12.46 -25.99
CA VAL A 406 -0.80 -12.50 -27.18
C VAL A 406 -0.79 -13.90 -27.79
N GLU A 407 -0.49 -14.95 -27.02
CA GLU A 407 -0.44 -16.31 -27.58
C GLU A 407 -1.84 -16.84 -27.94
N SER A 408 -2.86 -16.51 -27.15
CA SER A 408 -4.25 -16.89 -27.46
C SER A 408 -4.73 -16.29 -28.78
N LEU A 409 -4.45 -15.01 -29.04
CA LEU A 409 -4.81 -14.34 -30.29
C LEU A 409 -3.94 -14.84 -31.47
N ARG A 410 -2.67 -15.20 -31.25
CA ARG A 410 -1.84 -15.88 -32.27
C ARG A 410 -2.39 -17.25 -32.63
N GLN A 411 -2.79 -18.06 -31.65
CA GLN A 411 -3.44 -19.34 -31.89
C GLN A 411 -4.77 -19.16 -32.66
N ALA A 412 -5.57 -18.17 -32.27
CA ALA A 412 -6.81 -17.80 -32.94
C ALA A 412 -6.63 -17.21 -34.36
N ALA A 413 -5.43 -16.71 -34.68
CA ALA A 413 -5.03 -16.31 -36.03
C ALA A 413 -4.63 -17.53 -36.87
N ARG A 414 -3.81 -18.44 -36.30
CA ARG A 414 -3.37 -19.68 -36.94
C ARG A 414 -4.59 -20.55 -37.34
N SER A 415 -5.61 -20.65 -36.47
CA SER A 415 -6.86 -21.38 -36.78
C SER A 415 -7.74 -20.71 -37.84
N ARG A 416 -7.55 -19.42 -38.12
CA ARG A 416 -8.21 -18.67 -39.22
C ARG A 416 -7.40 -18.70 -40.53
N GLY A 417 -6.35 -19.52 -40.62
CA GLY A 417 -5.51 -19.65 -41.81
C GLY A 417 -4.37 -18.63 -41.95
N LEU A 418 -4.19 -17.74 -40.97
CA LEU A 418 -3.15 -16.69 -40.97
C LEU A 418 -1.82 -17.20 -40.36
N GLY A 419 -1.48 -18.46 -40.62
CA GLY A 419 -0.51 -19.22 -39.83
C GLY A 419 0.95 -18.74 -39.93
N SER A 420 1.40 -18.31 -41.11
CA SER A 420 2.76 -17.81 -41.34
C SER A 420 2.96 -16.34 -40.93
N THR A 421 1.87 -15.61 -40.69
CA THR A 421 1.87 -14.17 -40.37
C THR A 421 1.35 -13.85 -38.97
N SER A 422 0.95 -14.86 -38.17
CA SER A 422 0.33 -14.67 -36.85
C SER A 422 1.16 -13.79 -35.92
N ASP A 423 2.48 -13.93 -35.97
CA ASP A 423 3.39 -13.33 -35.01
C ASP A 423 3.77 -11.88 -35.36
N ASP A 424 3.74 -11.51 -36.65
CA ASP A 424 3.81 -10.10 -37.10
C ASP A 424 2.44 -9.40 -36.97
N MET A 425 1.34 -10.16 -37.13
CA MET A 425 -0.01 -9.64 -37.02
C MET A 425 -0.42 -9.35 -35.57
N VAL A 426 -0.03 -10.21 -34.62
CA VAL A 426 -0.29 -10.04 -33.18
C VAL A 426 1.03 -9.78 -32.46
N ARG A 427 1.25 -8.53 -32.05
CA ARG A 427 2.48 -8.06 -31.41
C ARG A 427 2.27 -7.73 -29.93
N SER A 428 3.32 -7.93 -29.13
CA SER A 428 3.31 -7.65 -27.68
C SER A 428 4.00 -6.32 -27.38
N LEU A 429 3.42 -5.54 -26.46
CA LEU A 429 4.07 -4.44 -25.76
C LEU A 429 4.16 -4.70 -24.25
N SER A 430 4.15 -5.97 -23.83
CA SER A 430 4.22 -6.33 -22.41
C SER A 430 5.55 -5.91 -21.78
N ARG A 431 5.51 -5.59 -20.48
CA ARG A 431 6.69 -5.34 -19.66
C ARG A 431 7.66 -6.53 -19.64
N THR A 432 7.15 -7.75 -19.80
CA THR A 432 7.97 -8.96 -20.01
C THR A 432 8.88 -8.82 -21.22
N LEU A 433 8.34 -8.40 -22.36
CA LEU A 433 9.14 -8.18 -23.56
C LEU A 433 10.09 -6.99 -23.40
N PHE A 434 9.65 -5.88 -22.80
CA PHE A 434 10.53 -4.73 -22.58
C PHE A 434 11.76 -5.07 -21.72
N GLU A 435 11.59 -5.93 -20.71
CA GLU A 435 12.67 -6.36 -19.82
C GLU A 435 13.61 -7.40 -20.44
N SER A 436 13.14 -8.22 -21.38
CA SER A 436 13.95 -9.26 -22.05
C SER A 436 14.59 -8.79 -23.36
N ASP A 437 13.88 -7.99 -24.15
CA ASP A 437 14.31 -7.45 -25.45
C ASP A 437 13.70 -6.04 -25.71
N PRO A 438 14.37 -4.98 -25.21
CA PRO A 438 13.92 -3.61 -25.41
C PRO A 438 13.86 -3.17 -26.88
N GLU A 439 14.66 -3.77 -27.77
CA GLU A 439 14.70 -3.37 -29.19
C GLU A 439 13.53 -4.01 -29.96
N GLN A 440 13.20 -5.28 -29.69
CA GLN A 440 12.00 -5.91 -30.24
C GLN A 440 10.72 -5.23 -29.71
N TRP A 441 10.72 -4.74 -28.46
CA TRP A 441 9.63 -3.92 -27.94
C TRP A 441 9.48 -2.60 -28.71
N LYS A 442 10.57 -1.91 -29.03
CA LYS A 442 10.56 -0.69 -29.86
C LYS A 442 10.09 -0.95 -31.30
N ASP A 443 10.55 -2.03 -31.95
CA ASP A 443 10.04 -2.42 -33.28
C ASP A 443 8.54 -2.73 -33.25
N ASN A 444 8.07 -3.45 -32.21
CA ASN A 444 6.63 -3.70 -32.02
C ASN A 444 5.83 -2.41 -31.91
N LEU A 445 6.33 -1.43 -31.16
CA LEU A 445 5.67 -0.14 -30.98
C LEU A 445 5.63 0.67 -32.28
N ASN A 446 6.76 0.78 -32.97
CA ASN A 446 6.86 1.49 -34.25
C ASN A 446 5.99 0.87 -35.36
N ARG A 447 5.75 -0.45 -35.31
CA ARG A 447 4.90 -1.17 -36.27
C ARG A 447 3.42 -1.22 -35.90
N SER A 448 3.05 -0.83 -34.69
CA SER A 448 1.69 -0.99 -34.15
C SER A 448 0.59 -0.35 -35.01
N THR A 449 0.89 0.80 -35.64
CA THR A 449 -0.02 1.54 -36.53
C THR A 449 0.26 1.35 -38.02
N LEU A 450 1.20 0.48 -38.40
CA LEU A 450 1.53 0.20 -39.80
C LEU A 450 0.68 -0.97 -40.36
N PRO A 451 0.36 -0.98 -41.67
CA PRO A 451 -0.35 -2.09 -42.29
C PRO A 451 0.52 -3.37 -42.31
N LEU A 452 -0.13 -4.53 -42.44
CA LEU A 452 0.51 -5.82 -42.64
C LEU A 452 0.98 -5.93 -44.10
N GLY A 453 2.20 -6.44 -44.33
CA GLY A 453 2.79 -6.50 -45.68
C GLY A 453 3.43 -5.19 -46.16
N ASP A 454 3.50 -5.00 -47.48
CA ASP A 454 4.17 -3.84 -48.13
C ASP A 454 3.32 -2.57 -48.22
N GLY A 455 2.05 -2.62 -47.82
CA GLY A 455 1.14 -1.48 -47.79
C GLY A 455 0.68 -0.95 -49.16
N SER A 456 0.97 -1.65 -50.26
CA SER A 456 0.76 -1.17 -51.64
C SER A 456 -0.61 -1.53 -52.27
N GLY A 457 -1.43 -2.34 -51.60
CA GLY A 457 -2.73 -2.81 -52.09
C GLY A 457 -3.96 -2.01 -51.61
N ALA A 458 -5.11 -2.25 -52.25
CA ALA A 458 -6.40 -1.68 -51.86
C ALA A 458 -6.98 -2.29 -50.57
N ASP A 459 -6.71 -3.57 -50.32
CA ASP A 459 -7.20 -4.32 -49.15
C ASP A 459 -6.15 -4.31 -48.01
N LYS A 460 -5.95 -3.15 -47.38
CA LYS A 460 -5.01 -3.00 -46.26
C LYS A 460 -5.58 -3.62 -44.99
N CYS A 461 -4.98 -4.72 -44.51
CA CYS A 461 -5.20 -5.21 -43.15
C CYS A 461 -4.14 -4.67 -42.17
N TRP A 462 -4.52 -4.54 -40.90
CA TRP A 462 -3.70 -3.92 -39.86
C TRP A 462 -3.23 -4.92 -38.79
N ARG A 463 -2.34 -4.46 -37.89
CA ARG A 463 -1.84 -5.25 -36.77
C ARG A 463 -2.76 -5.12 -35.54
N VAL A 464 -2.76 -6.16 -34.73
CA VAL A 464 -3.31 -6.18 -33.37
C VAL A 464 -2.13 -6.10 -32.41
N THR A 465 -2.07 -5.05 -31.62
CA THR A 465 -1.02 -4.84 -30.61
C THR A 465 -1.63 -5.06 -29.24
N VAL A 466 -1.05 -5.94 -28.42
CA VAL A 466 -1.51 -6.21 -27.06
C VAL A 466 -0.53 -5.60 -26.07
N ALA A 467 -1.01 -4.76 -25.18
CA ALA A 467 -0.23 -4.06 -24.16
C ALA A 467 -0.79 -4.37 -22.77
N ASP A 468 0.08 -4.42 -21.75
CA ASP A 468 -0.35 -4.29 -20.36
C ASP A 468 -0.68 -2.80 -20.03
N PRO A 469 -1.18 -2.47 -18.82
CA PRO A 469 -1.55 -1.10 -18.47
C PRO A 469 -0.42 -0.08 -18.60
N ARG A 470 0.87 -0.47 -18.56
CA ARG A 470 2.03 0.41 -18.78
C ARG A 470 2.53 0.39 -20.23
N GLY A 471 2.24 -0.65 -21.00
CA GLY A 471 2.69 -0.82 -22.39
C GLY A 471 2.33 0.37 -23.29
N GLY A 472 3.35 1.07 -23.80
CA GLY A 472 3.21 2.26 -24.66
C GLY A 472 2.64 3.50 -23.97
N ARG A 473 2.58 3.55 -22.63
CA ARG A 473 2.26 4.78 -21.88
C ARG A 473 3.24 5.90 -22.27
N GLY A 474 2.74 7.13 -22.37
CA GLY A 474 3.53 8.31 -22.72
C GLY A 474 4.13 8.33 -24.14
N THR A 475 3.94 7.30 -24.96
CA THR A 475 4.41 7.25 -26.36
C THR A 475 3.26 7.51 -27.33
N ASP A 476 3.56 7.70 -28.62
CA ASP A 476 2.64 8.23 -29.64
C ASP A 476 2.30 7.22 -30.73
N TYR A 477 1.06 6.72 -30.69
CA TYR A 477 0.51 5.80 -31.70
C TYR A 477 0.09 6.60 -32.94
N ARG A 478 1.06 7.02 -33.74
CA ARG A 478 0.81 7.88 -34.91
C ARG A 478 0.03 7.14 -35.99
N VAL A 479 -1.12 7.71 -36.36
CA VAL A 479 -1.96 7.27 -37.47
C VAL A 479 -1.81 8.29 -38.59
N ASP A 480 -1.03 7.93 -39.61
CA ASP A 480 -0.78 8.80 -40.77
C ASP A 480 -1.58 8.41 -42.03
N ASP A 481 -2.22 7.24 -42.03
CA ASP A 481 -3.03 6.77 -43.17
C ASP A 481 -4.44 7.42 -43.16
N PRO A 482 -4.83 8.19 -44.19
CA PRO A 482 -6.14 8.85 -44.24
C PRO A 482 -7.33 7.89 -44.25
N ALA A 483 -7.16 6.64 -44.71
CA ALA A 483 -8.23 5.65 -44.69
C ALA A 483 -8.51 5.14 -43.27
N VAL A 484 -7.48 5.02 -42.43
CA VAL A 484 -7.66 4.67 -41.01
C VAL A 484 -8.42 5.77 -40.29
N ASP A 485 -8.06 7.03 -40.50
CA ASP A 485 -8.81 8.15 -39.95
C ASP A 485 -10.27 8.15 -40.46
N ALA A 486 -10.48 7.95 -41.77
CA ALA A 486 -11.82 7.81 -42.37
C ALA A 486 -12.69 6.76 -41.66
N TRP A 487 -12.10 5.63 -41.24
CA TRP A 487 -12.73 4.55 -40.49
C TRP A 487 -12.82 4.76 -38.96
N GLY A 488 -12.54 5.97 -38.46
CA GLY A 488 -12.67 6.31 -37.04
C GLY A 488 -11.35 6.29 -36.25
N GLY A 489 -10.21 6.10 -36.92
CA GLY A 489 -8.89 6.11 -36.30
C GLY A 489 -8.54 4.80 -35.58
N LEU A 490 -7.46 4.84 -34.79
CA LEU A 490 -6.97 3.71 -33.99
C LEU A 490 -8.08 3.16 -33.08
N LEU A 491 -8.35 1.86 -33.13
CA LEU A 491 -9.26 1.21 -32.19
C LEU A 491 -8.54 0.84 -30.90
N LEU A 492 -9.09 1.28 -29.77
CA LEU A 492 -8.71 0.82 -28.44
C LEU A 492 -9.64 -0.30 -27.95
N VAL A 493 -9.08 -1.40 -27.42
CA VAL A 493 -9.85 -2.53 -26.87
C VAL A 493 -9.40 -2.86 -25.45
N PRO A 494 -9.96 -2.21 -24.42
CA PRO A 494 -9.71 -2.57 -23.02
C PRO A 494 -10.37 -3.91 -22.66
N THR A 495 -9.62 -4.82 -22.05
CA THR A 495 -10.20 -6.05 -21.46
C THR A 495 -10.66 -5.84 -20.02
N ALA A 496 -10.18 -4.79 -19.37
CA ALA A 496 -10.65 -4.32 -18.07
C ALA A 496 -10.76 -2.78 -18.08
N ILE A 497 -11.85 -2.26 -17.52
CA ILE A 497 -11.95 -0.86 -17.13
C ILE A 497 -11.22 -0.70 -15.78
N PRO A 498 -10.30 0.27 -15.65
CA PRO A 498 -9.69 0.58 -14.37
C PRO A 498 -10.71 1.23 -13.43
N THR A 499 -10.54 1.05 -12.13
CA THR A 499 -11.39 1.67 -11.10
C THR A 499 -11.15 3.19 -10.99
N SER A 500 -10.01 3.69 -11.45
CA SER A 500 -9.70 5.13 -11.45
C SER A 500 -10.12 5.82 -12.76
N GLN A 501 -10.87 6.92 -12.64
CA GLN A 501 -11.14 7.84 -13.76
C GLN A 501 -9.86 8.37 -14.42
N ARG A 502 -8.74 8.49 -13.66
CA ARG A 502 -7.45 8.96 -14.21
C ARG A 502 -6.88 7.95 -15.20
N GLU A 503 -6.79 6.69 -14.79
CA GLU A 503 -6.30 5.60 -15.63
C GLU A 503 -7.20 5.40 -16.86
N TRP A 504 -8.52 5.50 -16.69
CA TRP A 504 -9.46 5.44 -17.81
C TRP A 504 -9.22 6.57 -18.83
N THR A 505 -9.00 7.80 -18.35
CA THR A 505 -8.64 8.94 -19.21
C THR A 505 -7.29 8.72 -19.91
N GLN A 506 -6.30 8.09 -19.24
CA GLN A 506 -5.01 7.73 -19.84
C GLN A 506 -5.12 6.59 -20.87
N TYR A 507 -6.06 5.66 -20.71
CA TYR A 507 -6.38 4.61 -21.69
C TYR A 507 -6.95 5.24 -22.96
N LEU A 508 -8.01 6.04 -22.83
CA LEU A 508 -8.64 6.72 -23.97
C LEU A 508 -7.65 7.65 -24.70
N GLY A 509 -6.77 8.34 -23.98
CA GLY A 509 -5.69 9.17 -24.54
C GLY A 509 -4.58 8.42 -25.31
N ARG A 510 -4.70 7.10 -25.53
CA ARG A 510 -3.87 6.35 -26.50
C ARG A 510 -4.43 6.41 -27.92
N THR A 511 -5.72 6.72 -28.08
CA THR A 511 -6.37 7.00 -29.37
C THR A 511 -6.84 8.46 -29.42
N ALA A 512 -7.49 8.89 -30.51
CA ALA A 512 -8.02 10.24 -30.73
C ALA A 512 -6.99 11.36 -30.45
N ARG A 513 -5.77 11.21 -30.98
CA ARG A 513 -4.67 12.14 -30.74
C ARG A 513 -4.58 13.22 -31.80
N GLN A 514 -4.30 14.44 -31.34
CA GLN A 514 -4.17 15.62 -32.19
C GLN A 514 -5.42 15.78 -33.09
N ASP A 515 -5.22 15.90 -34.39
CA ASP A 515 -6.27 16.09 -35.40
C ASP A 515 -6.92 14.78 -35.86
N ARG A 516 -6.52 13.63 -35.29
CA ARG A 516 -7.00 12.30 -35.69
C ARG A 516 -8.20 11.85 -34.88
N ARG A 517 -9.13 11.15 -35.53
CA ARG A 517 -10.21 10.41 -34.88
C ARG A 517 -9.67 9.27 -34.03
N GLY A 518 -10.49 8.79 -33.11
CA GLY A 518 -10.22 7.61 -32.32
C GLY A 518 -11.48 6.98 -31.77
N GLN A 519 -11.40 5.69 -31.48
CA GLN A 519 -12.56 4.89 -31.12
C GLN A 519 -12.20 3.79 -30.12
N PHE A 520 -13.16 3.32 -29.34
CA PHE A 520 -12.97 2.21 -28.40
C PHE A 520 -14.14 1.22 -28.36
N CYS A 521 -13.81 -0.04 -28.06
CA CYS A 521 -14.79 -1.10 -27.76
C CYS A 521 -14.23 -1.95 -26.61
N ALA A 522 -14.91 -2.03 -25.47
CA ALA A 522 -14.41 -2.77 -24.30
C ALA A 522 -14.94 -4.21 -24.25
N VAL A 523 -14.13 -5.16 -23.79
CA VAL A 523 -14.49 -6.58 -23.70
C VAL A 523 -14.15 -7.12 -22.31
N LEU A 524 -15.11 -6.99 -21.39
CA LEU A 524 -14.93 -7.19 -19.94
C LEU A 524 -15.31 -8.61 -19.51
N CYS A 525 -14.77 -9.06 -18.37
CA CYS A 525 -15.19 -10.30 -17.72
C CYS A 525 -15.87 -10.01 -16.38
N ALA A 526 -17.15 -10.38 -16.25
CA ALA A 526 -17.95 -10.12 -15.05
C ALA A 526 -17.33 -10.73 -13.77
N ALA A 527 -16.64 -11.87 -13.89
CA ALA A 527 -15.96 -12.52 -12.77
C ALA A 527 -14.82 -11.67 -12.16
N GLU A 528 -14.22 -10.76 -12.94
CA GLU A 528 -13.16 -9.87 -12.45
C GLU A 528 -13.72 -8.77 -11.51
N TYR A 529 -14.99 -8.38 -11.72
CA TYR A 529 -15.68 -7.35 -10.94
C TYR A 529 -16.57 -7.90 -9.82
N ALA A 530 -16.68 -9.22 -9.69
CA ALA A 530 -17.55 -9.88 -8.71
C ALA A 530 -17.26 -9.47 -7.25
N ALA A 531 -16.01 -9.13 -6.92
CA ALA A 531 -15.64 -8.64 -5.58
C ALA A 531 -16.21 -7.24 -5.29
N LEU A 532 -16.10 -6.31 -6.24
CA LEU A 532 -16.65 -4.95 -6.11
C LEU A 532 -18.19 -4.98 -6.13
N SER A 533 -18.77 -5.75 -7.05
CA SER A 533 -20.21 -5.97 -7.14
C SER A 533 -20.80 -6.48 -5.81
N ALA A 534 -20.17 -7.50 -5.20
CA ALA A 534 -20.58 -8.02 -3.89
C ALA A 534 -20.36 -7.03 -2.73
N LYS A 535 -19.29 -6.20 -2.79
CA LYS A 535 -18.96 -5.20 -1.78
C LYS A 535 -19.96 -4.04 -1.74
N TYR A 536 -20.48 -3.63 -2.89
CA TYR A 536 -21.44 -2.52 -2.99
C TYR A 536 -22.91 -2.98 -3.11
N GLY A 537 -23.17 -4.28 -3.29
CA GLY A 537 -24.53 -4.81 -3.47
C GLY A 537 -25.15 -4.46 -4.83
N GLU A 538 -24.31 -4.10 -5.80
CA GLU A 538 -24.70 -3.59 -7.12
C GLU A 538 -24.20 -4.57 -8.19
N ALA A 539 -25.08 -5.03 -9.08
CA ALA A 539 -24.67 -5.88 -10.21
C ALA A 539 -23.93 -5.05 -11.26
N LEU A 540 -22.91 -5.63 -11.91
CA LEU A 540 -22.29 -5.01 -13.09
C LEU A 540 -23.32 -4.99 -14.23
N PRO A 541 -23.66 -3.81 -14.80
CA PRO A 541 -24.59 -3.73 -15.92
C PRO A 541 -24.16 -4.62 -17.09
N SER A 542 -25.10 -5.41 -17.59
CA SER A 542 -24.94 -6.30 -18.74
C SER A 542 -26.25 -6.32 -19.55
N GLU A 543 -26.19 -6.78 -20.81
CA GLU A 543 -27.35 -6.76 -21.69
C GLU A 543 -28.56 -7.52 -21.14
N GLY A 544 -29.75 -7.00 -21.44
CA GLY A 544 -31.03 -7.48 -20.93
C GLY A 544 -31.60 -6.65 -19.77
N SER A 545 -30.81 -5.75 -19.19
CA SER A 545 -31.21 -4.85 -18.08
C SER A 545 -31.86 -3.53 -18.51
N GLY A 546 -31.84 -3.20 -19.80
CA GLY A 546 -32.25 -1.88 -20.32
C GLY A 546 -31.14 -0.81 -20.29
N ALA A 547 -29.93 -1.18 -19.88
CA ALA A 547 -28.76 -0.33 -19.79
C ALA A 547 -28.28 0.23 -21.15
N THR A 548 -27.76 1.45 -21.13
CA THR A 548 -26.92 2.02 -22.18
C THR A 548 -25.55 1.34 -22.21
N SER A 549 -24.87 1.36 -23.37
CA SER A 549 -23.60 0.63 -23.56
C SER A 549 -22.42 1.15 -22.73
N LEU A 550 -22.57 2.22 -21.93
CA LEU A 550 -21.49 2.77 -21.10
C LEU A 550 -21.72 2.59 -19.59
N GLU A 551 -22.91 2.16 -19.15
CA GLU A 551 -23.23 2.00 -17.71
C GLU A 551 -22.30 1.04 -16.98
N ALA A 552 -21.76 0.02 -17.66
CA ALA A 552 -20.75 -0.86 -17.09
C ALA A 552 -19.44 -0.11 -16.74
N VAL A 553 -19.01 0.83 -17.60
CA VAL A 553 -17.83 1.67 -17.39
C VAL A 553 -18.06 2.62 -16.22
N GLU A 554 -19.22 3.29 -16.20
CA GLU A 554 -19.62 4.23 -15.15
C GLU A 554 -19.76 3.54 -13.78
N ALA A 555 -20.34 2.34 -13.74
CA ALA A 555 -20.45 1.54 -12.51
C ALA A 555 -19.08 1.17 -11.93
N ILE A 556 -18.14 0.72 -12.76
CA ILE A 556 -16.79 0.32 -12.33
C ILE A 556 -16.02 1.51 -11.75
N ILE A 557 -16.07 2.67 -12.42
CA ILE A 557 -15.42 3.90 -11.94
C ILE A 557 -16.11 4.41 -10.66
N SER A 558 -17.44 4.34 -10.57
CA SER A 558 -18.21 4.68 -9.37
C SER A 558 -17.88 3.80 -8.14
N TRP A 559 -17.59 2.50 -8.35
CA TRP A 559 -17.07 1.64 -7.29
C TRP A 559 -15.66 2.03 -6.86
N GLY A 560 -14.79 2.39 -7.82
CA GLY A 560 -13.44 2.88 -7.56
C GLY A 560 -13.41 4.17 -6.75
N ASP A 561 -14.17 5.19 -7.16
CA ASP A 561 -14.33 6.46 -6.45
C ASP A 561 -14.78 6.24 -4.99
N ARG A 562 -15.72 5.32 -4.77
CA ARG A 562 -16.20 4.94 -3.42
C ARG A 562 -15.16 4.17 -2.62
N GLU A 563 -14.32 3.36 -3.26
CA GLU A 563 -13.25 2.64 -2.59
C GLU A 563 -12.12 3.59 -2.15
N ILE A 564 -11.67 4.48 -3.04
CA ILE A 564 -10.67 5.52 -2.74
C ILE A 564 -11.19 6.43 -1.61
N ALA A 565 -12.45 6.87 -1.67
CA ALA A 565 -13.07 7.62 -0.58
C ALA A 565 -13.14 6.84 0.74
N GLY A 566 -13.25 5.51 0.69
CA GLY A 566 -13.14 4.62 1.85
C GLY A 566 -11.72 4.63 2.43
N ARG A 567 -10.71 4.36 1.60
CA ARG A 567 -9.28 4.30 1.98
C ARG A 567 -8.80 5.62 2.59
N ILE A 568 -9.07 6.76 1.95
CA ILE A 568 -8.70 8.10 2.43
C ILE A 568 -9.31 8.37 3.82
N ARG A 569 -10.56 7.95 4.08
CA ARG A 569 -11.19 8.12 5.41
C ARG A 569 -10.60 7.21 6.46
N ALA A 570 -10.30 5.95 6.13
CA ALA A 570 -9.70 4.99 7.06
C ALA A 570 -8.27 5.43 7.46
N SER A 571 -7.47 5.92 6.50
CA SER A 571 -6.09 6.36 6.74
C SER A 571 -5.97 7.73 7.42
N ALA A 572 -7.03 8.54 7.47
CA ALA A 572 -6.98 9.94 7.90
C ALA A 572 -6.41 10.15 9.31
N ALA A 573 -6.78 9.28 10.26
CA ALA A 573 -6.27 9.33 11.63
C ALA A 573 -4.78 8.94 11.70
N LEU A 574 -4.37 7.91 10.98
CA LEU A 574 -2.96 7.48 10.89
C LEU A 574 -2.08 8.53 10.21
N TYR A 575 -2.61 9.18 9.18
CA TYR A 575 -1.99 10.35 8.54
C TYR A 575 -1.74 11.47 9.56
N HIS A 576 -2.77 11.95 10.27
CA HIS A 576 -2.58 13.05 11.23
C HIS A 576 -1.70 12.67 12.43
N CYS A 577 -1.80 11.44 12.93
CA CYS A 577 -0.88 10.91 13.95
C CYS A 577 0.57 10.98 13.47
N GLY A 578 0.85 10.53 12.24
CA GLY A 578 2.18 10.60 11.64
C GLY A 578 2.69 12.02 11.39
N VAL A 579 1.83 12.96 11.00
CA VAL A 579 2.19 14.39 10.94
C VAL A 579 2.67 14.87 12.30
N ARG A 580 1.97 14.52 13.39
CA ARG A 580 2.35 14.95 14.74
C ARG A 580 3.64 14.31 15.24
N VAL A 581 3.83 13.01 15.04
CA VAL A 581 5.09 12.36 15.42
C VAL A 581 6.27 12.93 14.62
N ASN A 582 6.08 13.20 13.31
CA ASN A 582 7.11 13.83 12.49
C ASN A 582 7.45 15.26 12.97
N GLU A 583 6.47 16.06 13.43
CA GLU A 583 6.75 17.37 14.06
C GLU A 583 7.68 17.24 15.27
N ILE A 584 7.37 16.30 16.16
CA ILE A 584 8.15 16.04 17.37
C ILE A 584 9.55 15.55 17.00
N CYS A 585 9.68 14.67 16.02
CA CYS A 585 10.97 14.22 15.50
C CYS A 585 11.79 15.37 14.88
N GLU A 586 11.18 16.28 14.11
CA GLU A 586 11.88 17.44 13.55
C GLU A 586 12.39 18.40 14.62
N GLU A 587 11.60 18.70 15.65
CA GLU A 587 12.00 19.59 16.74
C GLU A 587 13.11 18.94 17.58
N LEU A 588 12.98 17.66 17.93
CA LEU A 588 13.96 16.94 18.75
C LEU A 588 15.28 16.68 18.02
N PHE A 589 15.27 16.38 16.73
CA PHE A 589 16.50 16.20 15.95
C PHE A 589 17.08 17.55 15.52
N GLY A 590 16.30 18.39 14.84
CA GLY A 590 16.80 19.60 14.19
C GLY A 590 17.07 20.78 15.13
N ARG A 591 16.31 20.93 16.23
CA ARG A 591 16.39 22.10 17.12
C ARG A 591 16.79 21.78 18.56
N GLN A 592 16.50 20.57 19.05
CA GLN A 592 16.77 20.15 20.42
C GLN A 592 17.56 18.82 20.54
N PRO A 593 18.59 18.53 19.70
CA PRO A 593 19.29 17.24 19.69
C PRO A 593 20.02 16.91 20.99
N GLN A 594 20.25 17.90 21.87
CA GLN A 594 20.75 17.68 23.21
C GLN A 594 19.81 16.83 24.08
N LEU A 595 18.49 16.86 23.85
CA LEU A 595 17.54 16.07 24.62
C LEU A 595 17.67 14.57 24.29
N LEU A 596 17.97 14.22 23.03
CA LEU A 596 18.17 12.83 22.60
C LEU A 596 19.47 12.18 23.13
N ARG A 597 20.27 12.93 23.90
CA ARG A 597 21.40 12.40 24.69
C ARG A 597 20.98 11.85 26.05
N ASP A 598 19.79 12.20 26.54
CA ASP A 598 19.18 11.55 27.70
C ASP A 598 18.55 10.21 27.25
N PRO A 599 19.01 9.06 27.76
CA PRO A 599 18.44 7.76 27.46
C PRO A 599 16.92 7.67 27.70
N LEU A 600 16.38 8.39 28.68
CA LEU A 600 14.94 8.38 28.99
C LEU A 600 14.15 9.17 27.95
N ALA A 601 14.65 10.34 27.54
CA ALA A 601 14.05 11.14 26.47
C ALA A 601 14.05 10.37 25.14
N ARG A 602 15.17 9.69 24.85
CA ARG A 602 15.31 8.82 23.68
C ARG A 602 14.31 7.66 23.72
N GLU A 603 14.22 6.93 24.82
CA GLU A 603 13.32 5.80 24.99
C GLU A 603 11.84 6.19 24.83
N ARG A 604 11.43 7.36 25.37
CA ARG A 604 10.09 7.91 25.16
C ARG A 604 9.78 8.24 23.70
N LEU A 605 10.76 8.74 22.95
CA LEU A 605 10.58 8.93 21.51
C LEU A 605 10.49 7.61 20.75
N VAL A 606 11.27 6.58 21.13
CA VAL A 606 11.15 5.23 20.57
C VAL A 606 9.77 4.64 20.83
N GLU A 607 9.24 4.77 22.05
CA GLU A 607 7.89 4.34 22.40
C GLU A 607 6.83 4.99 21.49
N ILE A 608 6.90 6.32 21.28
CA ILE A 608 5.99 7.05 20.39
C ILE A 608 6.11 6.53 18.94
N CYS A 609 7.32 6.37 18.43
CA CYS A 609 7.57 5.89 17.06
C CYS A 609 7.12 4.44 16.84
N GLN A 610 7.33 3.55 17.82
CA GLN A 610 6.87 2.15 17.78
C GLN A 610 5.34 2.04 17.85
N ARG A 611 4.67 2.93 18.59
CA ARG A 611 3.22 2.89 18.83
C ARG A 611 2.38 3.66 17.80
N LEU A 612 3.00 4.37 16.85
CA LEU A 612 2.35 5.25 15.86
C LEU A 612 1.02 4.71 15.29
N ARG A 613 1.01 3.44 14.85
CA ARG A 613 -0.15 2.77 14.23
C ARG A 613 -1.39 2.67 15.14
N TRP A 614 -1.25 2.92 16.44
CA TRP A 614 -2.24 2.61 17.47
C TRP A 614 -2.66 3.80 18.34
N MET A 615 -2.25 5.01 17.99
CA MET A 615 -2.45 6.22 18.80
C MET A 615 -3.22 7.31 18.06
N GLY A 616 -4.10 8.02 18.78
CA GLY A 616 -4.61 9.33 18.35
C GLY A 616 -3.59 10.45 18.58
N VAL A 617 -3.91 11.66 18.09
CA VAL A 617 -2.98 12.80 18.20
C VAL A 617 -2.80 13.24 19.66
N GLY A 618 -3.86 13.24 20.47
CA GLY A 618 -3.76 13.53 21.91
C GLY A 618 -2.88 12.53 22.65
N GLU A 619 -2.93 11.24 22.31
CA GLU A 619 -2.07 10.21 22.93
C GLU A 619 -0.59 10.40 22.60
N VAL A 620 -0.27 10.90 21.39
CA VAL A 620 1.09 11.30 21.01
C VAL A 620 1.56 12.48 21.87
N ASP A 621 0.73 13.50 22.07
CA ASP A 621 1.08 14.66 22.90
C ASP A 621 1.23 14.30 24.39
N ASP A 622 0.37 13.42 24.92
CA ASP A 622 0.45 12.91 26.30
C ASP A 622 1.75 12.15 26.56
N LEU A 623 2.19 11.28 25.62
CA LEU A 623 3.49 10.61 25.72
C LEU A 623 4.66 11.58 25.51
N ALA A 624 4.55 12.51 24.56
CA ALA A 624 5.58 13.50 24.30
C ALA A 624 5.79 14.45 25.49
N SER A 625 4.76 14.68 26.31
CA SER A 625 4.86 15.48 27.54
C SER A 625 5.75 14.82 28.61
N GLN A 626 6.02 13.52 28.48
CA GLN A 626 6.86 12.74 29.38
C GLN A 626 8.33 12.70 28.94
N ILE A 627 8.67 13.29 27.78
CA ILE A 627 10.06 13.44 27.32
C ILE A 627 10.74 14.53 28.19
N PRO A 628 11.79 14.21 28.97
CA PRO A 628 12.47 15.19 29.82
C PRO A 628 12.92 16.45 29.07
N GLY A 629 12.52 17.61 29.59
CA GLY A 629 12.85 18.92 29.01
C GLY A 629 12.05 19.34 27.78
N PHE A 630 11.27 18.45 27.17
CA PHE A 630 10.45 18.76 26.00
C PHE A 630 9.09 19.36 26.38
N LYS A 631 8.48 20.12 25.48
CA LYS A 631 7.16 20.78 25.69
C LYS A 631 6.30 20.68 24.41
N PRO A 632 5.58 19.57 24.18
CA PRO A 632 4.83 19.37 22.94
C PRO A 632 3.77 20.46 22.69
N ALA A 633 3.12 20.96 23.74
CA ALA A 633 2.11 22.02 23.64
C ALA A 633 2.66 23.38 23.14
N ALA A 634 3.99 23.57 23.13
CA ALA A 634 4.62 24.77 22.57
C ALA A 634 4.99 24.60 21.07
N LEU A 635 4.92 23.39 20.53
CA LEU A 635 5.27 23.07 19.15
C LEU A 635 4.02 23.19 18.26
N PRO A 636 3.97 24.16 17.31
CA PRO A 636 2.83 24.32 16.40
C PRO A 636 2.53 23.02 15.64
N SER A 637 1.25 22.69 15.53
CA SER A 637 0.77 21.45 14.92
C SER A 637 -0.07 21.71 13.67
N GLU A 638 0.22 20.96 12.61
CA GLU A 638 -0.63 20.84 11.42
C GLU A 638 -1.58 19.62 11.52
N ALA A 639 -1.42 18.79 12.55
CA ALA A 639 -2.24 17.61 12.78
C ALA A 639 -3.62 17.97 13.37
N ARG A 640 -4.61 17.12 13.11
CA ARG A 640 -5.94 17.17 13.73
C ARG A 640 -6.21 15.85 14.43
N ASP A 641 -6.71 15.88 15.66
CA ASP A 641 -7.10 14.64 16.32
C ASP A 641 -8.40 14.12 15.73
N LEU A 642 -8.33 12.93 15.13
CA LEU A 642 -9.48 12.18 14.60
C LEU A 642 -9.73 10.90 15.42
N GLY A 643 -9.09 10.78 16.59
CA GLY A 643 -9.05 9.55 17.38
C GLY A 643 -7.99 8.58 16.88
N ARG A 644 -8.04 7.34 17.37
CA ARG A 644 -7.12 6.27 16.93
C ARG A 644 -7.43 5.84 15.49
N PRO A 645 -6.41 5.39 14.73
CA PRO A 645 -6.62 4.71 13.46
C PRO A 645 -7.62 3.57 13.56
N GLN A 646 -8.50 3.46 12.56
CA GLN A 646 -9.05 2.16 12.17
C GLN A 646 -7.91 1.32 11.57
N GLU A 647 -8.07 0.00 11.48
CA GLU A 647 -6.98 -0.94 11.17
C GLU A 647 -6.01 -0.44 10.08
N PRO A 648 -4.68 -0.62 10.27
CA PRO A 648 -3.72 -0.20 9.26
C PRO A 648 -4.02 -0.89 7.93
N PRO A 649 -3.93 -0.18 6.79
CA PRO A 649 -4.04 -0.83 5.49
C PRO A 649 -2.92 -1.88 5.40
N VAL A 650 -3.30 -3.13 5.11
CA VAL A 650 -2.33 -4.17 4.76
C VAL A 650 -1.49 -3.63 3.60
N ALA A 651 -0.17 -3.66 3.74
CA ALA A 651 0.74 -3.24 2.67
C ALA A 651 0.34 -3.96 1.37
N ALA A 652 0.27 -3.21 0.27
CA ALA A 652 -0.11 -3.77 -1.01
C ALA A 652 0.96 -4.76 -1.49
N ASP A 653 0.74 -6.06 -1.24
CA ASP A 653 1.56 -7.12 -1.80
C ASP A 653 1.62 -6.97 -3.32
N ALA A 654 2.82 -6.73 -3.84
CA ALA A 654 3.10 -6.92 -5.26
C ALA A 654 2.69 -8.35 -5.66
N PRO A 655 2.15 -8.57 -6.87
CA PRO A 655 1.35 -9.76 -7.18
C PRO A 655 2.13 -11.06 -6.95
N ALA A 656 1.80 -11.75 -5.87
CA ALA A 656 2.38 -13.03 -5.52
C ALA A 656 1.89 -14.10 -6.52
N ALA A 657 2.81 -14.64 -7.31
CA ALA A 657 2.61 -15.95 -7.91
C ALA A 657 2.58 -16.99 -6.77
N GLY A 658 1.43 -17.61 -6.52
CA GLY A 658 1.32 -18.70 -5.54
C GLY A 658 1.85 -20.04 -6.09
N PRO A 659 1.57 -21.18 -5.44
CA PRO A 659 1.16 -21.37 -4.04
C PRO A 659 2.05 -22.42 -3.29
N GLN A 660 2.30 -22.25 -1.98
CA GLN A 660 2.80 -23.23 -0.95
C GLN A 660 3.62 -22.50 0.16
N ARG A 661 3.81 -22.98 1.40
CA ARG A 661 3.07 -23.92 2.28
C ARG A 661 3.56 -23.79 3.75
N MET A 662 2.69 -24.07 4.72
CA MET A 662 2.99 -24.58 6.08
C MET A 662 4.06 -23.86 6.97
N VAL A 663 3.59 -23.24 8.05
CA VAL A 663 4.41 -22.86 9.22
C VAL A 663 4.43 -24.02 10.24
N SER A 664 5.61 -24.46 10.64
CA SER A 664 5.81 -25.46 11.72
C SER A 664 6.16 -24.78 13.04
N ALA A 665 5.60 -25.28 14.14
CA ALA A 665 5.72 -24.69 15.47
C ALA A 665 7.00 -25.10 16.23
N GLY A 666 7.41 -24.28 17.21
CA GLY A 666 8.44 -24.61 18.21
C GLY A 666 8.43 -23.59 19.35
N GLY A 667 7.74 -23.89 20.46
CA GLY A 667 7.46 -22.95 21.56
C GLY A 667 8.42 -23.03 22.76
N ALA A 668 8.07 -22.26 23.80
CA ALA A 668 8.72 -22.09 25.12
C ALA A 668 9.87 -21.06 25.20
N ALA A 669 10.02 -20.25 26.27
CA ALA A 669 9.07 -19.84 27.32
C ALA A 669 9.59 -18.59 28.10
N LEU A 670 8.69 -17.70 28.52
CA LEU A 670 8.94 -16.54 29.42
C LEU A 670 9.24 -16.97 30.86
N PRO A 671 10.12 -16.27 31.60
CA PRO A 671 9.74 -15.26 32.63
C PRO A 671 10.34 -13.83 32.36
N ARG A 672 10.35 -12.76 33.18
CA ARG A 672 9.46 -12.21 34.25
C ARG A 672 9.80 -10.72 34.51
N GLY A 673 8.96 -9.79 34.05
CA GLY A 673 9.01 -8.35 34.42
C GLY A 673 7.63 -7.66 34.44
N GLN A 674 6.54 -8.42 34.28
CA GLN A 674 5.17 -7.91 34.11
C GLN A 674 4.40 -7.73 35.43
N ALA A 675 5.05 -7.25 36.49
CA ALA A 675 4.46 -7.28 37.84
C ALA A 675 3.28 -6.31 38.06
N ASP A 676 3.25 -5.17 37.35
CA ASP A 676 2.31 -4.07 37.66
C ASP A 676 1.12 -3.93 36.67
N ALA A 677 1.10 -4.66 35.56
CA ALA A 677 -0.02 -4.62 34.63
C ALA A 677 -1.19 -5.48 35.18
N PRO A 678 -2.44 -4.96 35.28
CA PRO A 678 -3.54 -5.66 35.91
C PRO A 678 -3.87 -6.98 35.19
N PRO A 679 -4.31 -8.04 35.90
CA PRO A 679 -4.63 -9.33 35.30
C PRO A 679 -5.79 -9.17 34.31
N LYS A 680 -5.63 -9.67 33.08
CA LYS A 680 -6.71 -9.70 32.08
C LYS A 680 -7.53 -10.97 32.20
N VAL A 681 -8.81 -10.89 31.84
CA VAL A 681 -9.71 -12.05 31.74
C VAL A 681 -9.90 -12.35 30.26
N VAL A 682 -9.72 -13.59 29.82
CA VAL A 682 -9.90 -14.02 28.43
C VAL A 682 -10.84 -15.22 28.38
N ILE A 683 -11.99 -15.09 27.72
CA ILE A 683 -12.91 -16.21 27.47
C ILE A 683 -12.90 -16.56 25.98
N PHE A 684 -12.59 -17.83 25.69
CA PHE A 684 -12.71 -18.41 24.36
C PHE A 684 -14.06 -19.10 24.21
N CYS A 685 -14.88 -18.64 23.26
CA CYS A 685 -16.17 -19.21 22.91
C CYS A 685 -16.03 -19.97 21.59
N LEU A 686 -16.02 -21.31 21.64
CA LEU A 686 -15.57 -22.17 20.55
C LEU A 686 -16.70 -23.06 20.03
N ASP A 687 -16.98 -22.94 18.74
CA ASP A 687 -17.83 -23.88 18.02
C ASP A 687 -17.18 -25.26 17.99
N TRP A 688 -17.93 -26.28 18.40
CA TRP A 688 -17.51 -27.67 18.39
C TRP A 688 -18.55 -28.56 17.69
N SER A 689 -19.38 -27.99 16.84
CA SER A 689 -20.44 -28.72 16.13
C SER A 689 -19.89 -29.63 15.01
N LEU A 690 -20.78 -30.39 14.36
CA LEU A 690 -20.42 -31.36 13.32
C LEU A 690 -19.67 -30.74 12.12
N SER A 691 -19.93 -29.48 11.75
CA SER A 691 -19.21 -28.78 10.67
C SER A 691 -17.73 -28.57 10.99
N MET A 692 -17.42 -28.35 12.27
CA MET A 692 -16.06 -28.15 12.76
C MET A 692 -15.17 -29.42 12.68
N LEU A 693 -15.71 -30.58 12.28
CA LEU A 693 -14.95 -31.79 11.94
C LEU A 693 -14.38 -31.78 10.51
N SER A 694 -14.71 -30.80 9.67
CA SER A 694 -14.15 -30.67 8.32
C SER A 694 -12.63 -30.50 8.30
N GLN A 695 -11.94 -31.08 7.31
CA GLN A 695 -10.47 -31.03 7.11
C GLN A 695 -10.06 -30.12 5.94
N ASP A 696 -10.73 -28.99 5.78
CA ASP A 696 -10.50 -27.98 4.72
C ASP A 696 -9.60 -26.81 5.16
N THR A 697 -8.92 -26.94 6.30
CA THR A 697 -8.04 -25.92 6.89
C THR A 697 -6.70 -25.74 6.16
N GLY A 698 -6.41 -26.55 5.14
CA GLY A 698 -5.09 -26.63 4.51
C GLY A 698 -4.01 -27.28 5.41
N THR A 699 -4.40 -27.85 6.56
CA THR A 699 -3.55 -28.58 7.49
C THR A 699 -4.06 -30.01 7.68
N ASN A 700 -3.30 -30.85 8.39
CA ASN A 700 -3.72 -32.21 8.76
C ASN A 700 -4.75 -32.22 9.94
N LEU A 701 -5.25 -31.06 10.37
CA LEU A 701 -6.19 -30.91 11.48
C LEU A 701 -7.58 -30.49 10.97
N THR A 702 -8.63 -30.90 11.67
CA THR A 702 -9.97 -30.38 11.43
C THR A 702 -10.06 -28.88 11.76
N ARG A 703 -11.15 -28.21 11.35
CA ARG A 703 -11.45 -26.82 11.79
C ARG A 703 -11.36 -26.70 13.32
N PHE A 704 -11.97 -27.64 14.05
CA PHE A 704 -11.90 -27.73 15.50
C PHE A 704 -10.47 -27.97 16.01
N GLY A 705 -9.74 -28.92 15.44
CA GLY A 705 -8.36 -29.23 15.85
C GLY A 705 -7.42 -28.04 15.63
N THR A 706 -7.62 -27.30 14.54
CA THR A 706 -6.89 -26.06 14.22
C THR A 706 -7.22 -24.95 15.22
N CYS A 707 -8.51 -24.78 15.55
CA CYS A 707 -8.99 -23.85 16.57
C CYS A 707 -8.38 -24.16 17.95
N VAL A 708 -8.48 -25.41 18.42
CA VAL A 708 -7.88 -25.86 19.70
C VAL A 708 -6.36 -25.66 19.71
N ALA A 709 -5.66 -25.95 18.61
CA ALA A 709 -4.22 -25.70 18.50
C ALA A 709 -3.88 -24.20 18.58
N CYS A 710 -4.67 -23.32 17.96
CA CYS A 710 -4.50 -21.88 18.03
C CYS A 710 -4.79 -21.33 19.44
N VAL A 711 -5.85 -21.79 20.10
CA VAL A 711 -6.15 -21.41 21.49
C VAL A 711 -5.03 -21.86 22.42
N ARG A 712 -4.55 -23.11 22.34
CA ARG A 712 -3.41 -23.58 23.15
C ARG A 712 -2.12 -22.78 22.88
N ARG A 713 -1.89 -22.35 21.64
CA ARG A 713 -0.80 -21.42 21.29
C ARG A 713 -0.95 -20.08 22.01
N ILE A 714 -2.14 -19.45 21.93
CA ILE A 714 -2.43 -18.17 22.59
C ILE A 714 -2.31 -18.28 24.12
N LEU A 715 -2.84 -19.35 24.72
CA LEU A 715 -2.73 -19.60 26.16
C LEU A 715 -1.28 -19.76 26.63
N ARG A 716 -0.42 -20.37 25.81
CA ARG A 716 1.02 -20.48 26.09
C ARG A 716 1.74 -19.15 25.91
N ASP A 717 1.47 -18.45 24.82
CA ASP A 717 2.31 -17.35 24.33
C ASP A 717 1.84 -15.95 24.75
N GLN A 718 0.54 -15.73 25.03
CA GLN A 718 -0.07 -14.40 25.23
C GLN A 718 -0.84 -14.20 26.55
N VAL A 719 -0.97 -15.25 27.37
CA VAL A 719 -1.69 -15.21 28.65
C VAL A 719 -0.70 -15.45 29.79
N ARG A 720 -0.68 -14.57 30.80
CA ARG A 720 0.25 -14.62 31.94
C ARG A 720 -0.33 -15.46 33.08
N ASP A 721 0.50 -15.86 34.04
CA ASP A 721 0.06 -16.72 35.15
C ASP A 721 -0.99 -16.05 36.07
N GLN A 722 -1.02 -14.72 36.13
CA GLN A 722 -2.04 -13.97 36.88
C GLN A 722 -3.35 -13.76 36.10
N ASP A 723 -3.36 -13.99 34.80
CA ASP A 723 -4.53 -13.78 33.96
C ASP A 723 -5.54 -14.92 34.11
N LEU A 724 -6.83 -14.62 33.90
CA LEU A 724 -7.91 -15.58 34.03
C LEU A 724 -8.34 -16.09 32.64
N VAL A 725 -8.51 -17.40 32.52
CA VAL A 725 -8.90 -18.07 31.28
C VAL A 725 -10.23 -18.80 31.46
N GLY A 726 -11.21 -18.48 30.61
CA GLY A 726 -12.43 -19.25 30.43
C GLY A 726 -12.47 -19.92 29.06
N VAL A 727 -13.14 -21.05 28.96
CA VAL A 727 -13.48 -21.72 27.69
C VAL A 727 -14.92 -22.20 27.75
N VAL A 728 -15.72 -21.73 26.79
CA VAL A 728 -17.11 -22.13 26.57
C VAL A 728 -17.17 -22.83 25.22
N GLY A 729 -17.58 -24.09 25.20
CA GLY A 729 -17.84 -24.84 23.97
C GLY A 729 -19.31 -24.75 23.59
N PHE A 730 -19.63 -24.71 22.30
CA PHE A 730 -21.02 -24.75 21.85
C PHE A 730 -21.25 -25.56 20.58
N GLY A 731 -22.40 -26.22 20.55
CA GLY A 731 -22.98 -26.94 19.43
C GLY A 731 -24.49 -26.90 19.60
N ALA A 732 -25.16 -28.05 19.61
CA ALA A 732 -26.58 -28.14 19.95
C ALA A 732 -26.89 -27.79 21.44
N GLN A 733 -25.86 -27.65 22.27
CA GLN A 733 -25.91 -27.14 23.64
C GLN A 733 -24.67 -26.27 23.91
N VAL A 734 -24.75 -25.41 24.94
CA VAL A 734 -23.65 -24.58 25.43
C VAL A 734 -23.07 -25.20 26.71
N GLU A 735 -21.76 -25.37 26.79
CA GLU A 735 -21.07 -25.94 27.95
C GLU A 735 -19.91 -25.05 28.40
N THR A 736 -19.82 -24.78 29.70
CA THR A 736 -18.65 -24.13 30.30
C THR A 736 -17.58 -25.17 30.59
N VAL A 737 -16.71 -25.41 29.61
CA VAL A 737 -15.59 -26.36 29.70
C VAL A 737 -14.63 -25.95 30.81
N VAL A 738 -14.29 -24.66 30.86
CA VAL A 738 -13.40 -24.06 31.85
C VAL A 738 -14.06 -22.75 32.29
N PRO A 739 -14.55 -22.61 33.53
CA PRO A 739 -14.95 -21.30 34.04
C PRO A 739 -13.70 -20.41 34.17
N PRO A 740 -13.81 -19.07 34.14
CA PRO A 740 -12.68 -18.16 34.30
C PRO A 740 -11.75 -18.52 35.47
N THR A 741 -10.61 -19.14 35.15
CA THR A 741 -9.66 -19.73 36.10
C THR A 741 -8.31 -19.05 35.94
N VAL A 742 -7.68 -18.65 37.05
CA VAL A 742 -6.32 -18.07 37.06
C VAL A 742 -5.34 -19.08 36.46
N LYS A 743 -4.62 -18.69 35.41
CA LYS A 743 -3.73 -19.59 34.67
C LYS A 743 -2.67 -20.21 35.58
N GLY A 744 -2.03 -19.46 36.46
CA GLY A 744 -0.91 -19.94 37.29
C GLY A 744 -1.28 -21.07 38.24
N THR A 745 -2.51 -21.09 38.77
CA THR A 745 -3.01 -22.16 39.64
C THR A 745 -3.80 -23.24 38.88
N GLY A 746 -4.37 -22.90 37.72
CA GLY A 746 -5.20 -23.79 36.92
C GLY A 746 -4.56 -24.40 35.66
N ALA A 747 -3.34 -24.00 35.27
CA ALA A 747 -2.79 -24.28 33.93
C ALA A 747 -2.90 -25.74 33.48
N ALA A 748 -2.53 -26.69 34.35
CA ALA A 748 -2.62 -28.12 34.04
C ALA A 748 -4.07 -28.59 33.85
N GLN A 749 -5.03 -28.05 34.61
CA GLN A 749 -6.45 -28.35 34.47
C GLN A 749 -7.05 -27.71 33.21
N VAL A 750 -6.66 -26.47 32.91
CA VAL A 750 -7.09 -25.71 31.72
C VAL A 750 -6.60 -26.43 30.45
N ASP A 751 -5.30 -26.72 30.36
CA ASP A 751 -4.72 -27.37 29.17
C ASP A 751 -5.22 -28.82 29.01
N ALA A 752 -5.36 -29.59 30.08
CA ALA A 752 -5.91 -30.95 30.01
C ALA A 752 -7.38 -30.96 29.55
N ARG A 753 -8.21 -30.02 30.03
CA ARG A 753 -9.61 -29.90 29.58
C ARG A 753 -9.71 -29.48 28.11
N ILE A 754 -8.90 -28.51 27.68
CA ILE A 754 -8.86 -28.04 26.29
C ILE A 754 -8.33 -29.13 25.35
N ALA A 755 -7.28 -29.86 25.74
CA ALA A 755 -6.75 -30.98 24.96
C ALA A 755 -7.71 -32.19 24.91
N GLY A 756 -8.56 -32.34 25.92
CA GLY A 756 -9.61 -33.36 25.97
C GLY A 756 -10.85 -33.04 25.12
N LEU A 757 -10.96 -31.80 24.60
CA LEU A 757 -12.12 -31.40 23.80
C LEU A 757 -12.22 -32.18 22.49
N LYS A 758 -13.45 -32.57 22.16
CA LYS A 758 -13.81 -33.21 20.89
C LYS A 758 -15.07 -32.55 20.36
N ALA A 759 -15.10 -32.33 19.04
CA ALA A 759 -16.32 -31.87 18.39
C ALA A 759 -17.44 -32.92 18.53
N GLN A 760 -18.67 -32.42 18.72
CA GLN A 760 -19.87 -33.20 18.90
C GLN A 760 -20.44 -33.63 17.53
N MET A 761 -20.96 -34.85 17.46
CA MET A 761 -21.60 -35.39 16.24
C MET A 761 -23.04 -34.89 16.03
N LEU A 762 -23.48 -33.91 16.84
CA LEU A 762 -24.82 -33.32 16.77
C LEU A 762 -24.80 -32.06 15.90
N GLY A 763 -25.82 -31.91 15.05
CA GLY A 763 -25.99 -30.74 14.19
C GLY A 763 -26.77 -29.60 14.87
N GLY A 764 -26.52 -28.37 14.41
CA GLY A 764 -27.07 -27.13 14.98
C GLY A 764 -26.11 -26.47 15.95
N THR A 765 -26.10 -25.13 15.97
CA THR A 765 -25.28 -24.33 16.91
C THR A 765 -26.18 -23.39 17.73
N CYS A 766 -25.84 -23.20 19.01
CA CYS A 766 -26.46 -22.25 19.93
C CYS A 766 -25.51 -21.05 20.18
N PHE A 767 -24.96 -20.48 19.11
CA PHE A 767 -23.89 -19.48 19.18
C PHE A 767 -24.25 -18.24 20.02
N PHE A 768 -25.44 -17.68 19.84
CA PHE A 768 -25.90 -16.48 20.55
C PHE A 768 -26.11 -16.76 22.05
N ASP A 769 -26.56 -17.95 22.42
CA ASP A 769 -26.59 -18.39 23.83
C ASP A 769 -25.19 -18.57 24.39
N ALA A 770 -24.24 -19.09 23.61
CA ALA A 770 -22.85 -19.23 24.04
C ALA A 770 -22.18 -17.87 24.32
N VAL A 771 -22.38 -16.89 23.43
CA VAL A 771 -21.94 -15.50 23.62
C VAL A 771 -22.61 -14.87 24.86
N SER A 772 -23.91 -15.12 25.06
CA SER A 772 -24.64 -14.65 26.25
C SER A 772 -24.06 -15.23 27.54
N THR A 773 -23.74 -16.53 27.57
CA THR A 773 -23.06 -17.18 28.71
C THR A 773 -21.68 -16.60 28.96
N CYS A 774 -20.91 -16.28 27.91
CA CYS A 774 -19.59 -15.66 28.05
C CYS A 774 -19.68 -14.24 28.65
N LEU A 775 -20.62 -13.41 28.20
CA LEU A 775 -20.84 -12.08 28.79
C LEU A 775 -21.28 -12.16 30.25
N GLN A 776 -22.15 -13.12 30.60
CA GLN A 776 -22.53 -13.37 31.99
C GLN A 776 -21.34 -13.75 32.87
N GLN A 777 -20.40 -14.55 32.35
CA GLN A 777 -19.16 -14.90 33.06
C GLN A 777 -18.22 -13.70 33.21
N LEU A 778 -17.96 -12.93 32.15
CA LEU A 778 -17.14 -11.72 32.20
C LEU A 778 -17.71 -10.65 33.15
N GLY A 779 -19.04 -10.60 33.31
CA GLY A 779 -19.77 -9.69 34.19
C GLY A 779 -19.87 -10.13 35.66
N GLN A 780 -19.28 -11.27 36.06
CA GLN A 780 -19.37 -11.74 37.45
C GLN A 780 -18.67 -10.77 38.42
N ALA A 781 -19.41 -10.33 39.45
CA ALA A 781 -18.88 -9.45 40.49
C ALA A 781 -17.73 -10.13 41.24
N GLY A 782 -16.62 -9.43 41.40
CA GLY A 782 -15.42 -9.93 42.08
C GLY A 782 -14.49 -10.81 41.23
N LEU A 783 -14.80 -11.08 39.95
CA LEU A 783 -13.96 -11.92 39.09
C LEU A 783 -12.56 -11.32 38.83
N ALA A 784 -12.51 -10.02 38.60
CA ALA A 784 -11.29 -9.23 38.40
C ALA A 784 -11.62 -7.75 38.69
N PRO A 785 -10.62 -6.87 38.93
CA PRO A 785 -10.83 -5.44 39.11
C PRO A 785 -11.66 -4.80 37.97
N ALA A 786 -12.35 -3.70 38.24
CA ALA A 786 -13.19 -3.04 37.21
C ALA A 786 -12.37 -2.58 35.99
N HIS A 787 -11.14 -2.13 36.20
CA HIS A 787 -10.21 -1.69 35.15
C HIS A 787 -9.52 -2.84 34.39
N ALA A 788 -9.62 -4.09 34.86
CA ALA A 788 -8.99 -5.24 34.22
C ALA A 788 -9.53 -5.44 32.78
N PRO A 789 -8.68 -5.64 31.76
CA PRO A 789 -9.16 -5.94 30.40
C PRO A 789 -9.93 -7.26 30.36
N ARG A 790 -11.14 -7.25 29.80
CA ARG A 790 -11.99 -8.44 29.64
C ARG A 790 -12.13 -8.76 28.16
N TRP A 791 -11.61 -9.88 27.72
CA TRP A 791 -11.61 -10.30 26.32
C TRP A 791 -12.60 -11.44 26.09
N LEU A 792 -13.47 -11.26 25.11
CA LEU A 792 -14.28 -12.32 24.53
C LEU A 792 -13.76 -12.64 23.13
N VAL A 793 -13.26 -13.86 22.93
CA VAL A 793 -12.81 -14.35 21.62
C VAL A 793 -13.75 -15.47 21.19
N CYS A 794 -14.53 -15.23 20.15
CA CYS A 794 -15.48 -16.20 19.61
C CYS A 794 -15.00 -16.77 18.27
N LEU A 795 -15.27 -18.05 18.02
CA LEU A 795 -15.21 -18.63 16.68
C LEU A 795 -16.46 -19.46 16.40
N THR A 796 -17.08 -19.25 15.23
CA THR A 796 -18.11 -20.12 14.65
C THR A 796 -17.89 -20.38 13.17
N ASP A 797 -18.24 -21.58 12.69
CA ASP A 797 -18.26 -21.93 11.26
C ASP A 797 -19.68 -22.17 10.70
N GLY A 798 -20.70 -21.92 11.53
CA GLY A 798 -22.10 -22.18 11.24
C GLY A 798 -23.03 -21.04 11.65
N ASP A 799 -24.27 -21.14 11.19
CA ASP A 799 -25.35 -20.29 11.70
C ASP A 799 -25.78 -20.71 13.11
N ASP A 800 -26.26 -19.74 13.89
CA ASP A 800 -27.14 -20.06 15.01
C ASP A 800 -28.47 -20.64 14.47
N LEU A 801 -28.78 -21.84 14.93
CA LEU A 801 -29.99 -22.60 14.61
C LEU A 801 -30.65 -23.21 15.86
N GLY A 802 -30.07 -23.00 17.04
CA GLY A 802 -30.38 -23.74 18.26
C GLY A 802 -30.48 -22.90 19.52
N SER A 803 -30.13 -21.62 19.51
CA SER A 803 -30.33 -20.75 20.68
C SER A 803 -31.80 -20.65 21.08
N ARG A 804 -32.05 -20.47 22.39
CA ARG A 804 -33.38 -20.37 22.98
C ARG A 804 -34.22 -19.29 22.30
N ARG A 805 -35.55 -19.47 22.31
CA ARG A 805 -36.54 -18.55 21.68
C ARG A 805 -36.34 -17.06 22.01
N GLU A 806 -35.86 -16.76 23.20
CA GLU A 806 -35.61 -15.40 23.70
C GLU A 806 -34.29 -14.77 23.19
N ASN A 807 -33.49 -15.53 22.45
CA ASN A 807 -32.15 -15.15 21.97
C ASN A 807 -31.88 -15.59 20.51
N MET A 808 -32.91 -15.98 19.73
CA MET A 808 -32.76 -16.47 18.35
C MET A 808 -32.27 -15.40 17.33
N SER A 809 -32.24 -14.13 17.73
CA SER A 809 -31.63 -13.03 16.98
C SER A 809 -30.51 -12.35 17.76
N GLY A 810 -30.03 -12.97 18.84
CA GLY A 810 -29.02 -12.36 19.71
C GLY A 810 -29.57 -11.30 20.67
N GLU A 811 -30.87 -11.32 20.97
CA GLU A 811 -31.55 -10.30 21.78
C GLU A 811 -31.00 -10.20 23.21
N LEU A 812 -30.62 -11.32 23.84
CA LEU A 812 -30.06 -11.31 25.20
C LEU A 812 -28.66 -10.70 25.22
N VAL A 813 -27.82 -11.04 24.23
CA VAL A 813 -26.48 -10.48 24.06
C VAL A 813 -26.57 -8.97 23.80
N THR A 814 -27.44 -8.57 22.89
CA THR A 814 -27.65 -7.16 22.53
C THR A 814 -28.10 -6.36 23.75
N ARG A 815 -29.08 -6.87 24.51
CA ARG A 815 -29.55 -6.25 25.75
C ARG A 815 -28.42 -6.16 26.80
N ALA A 816 -27.63 -7.22 26.98
CA ALA A 816 -26.52 -7.22 27.94
C ALA A 816 -25.46 -6.16 27.60
N LEU A 817 -25.11 -6.01 26.32
CA LEU A 817 -24.18 -4.98 25.85
C LEU A 817 -24.74 -3.56 26.00
N GLU A 818 -26.07 -3.39 25.92
CA GLU A 818 -26.73 -2.10 26.05
C GLU A 818 -26.92 -1.66 27.52
N THR A 819 -27.44 -2.54 28.38
CA THR A 819 -27.87 -2.16 29.74
C THR A 819 -26.76 -2.24 30.78
N SER A 820 -25.89 -3.26 30.72
CA SER A 820 -24.87 -3.52 31.74
C SER A 820 -23.74 -4.42 31.21
N PRO A 821 -22.94 -3.95 30.23
CA PRO A 821 -21.80 -4.72 29.73
C PRO A 821 -20.74 -4.92 30.82
N PRO A 822 -19.94 -5.99 30.75
CA PRO A 822 -18.70 -6.11 31.53
C PRO A 822 -17.80 -4.88 31.36
N ALA A 823 -17.20 -4.40 32.45
CA ALA A 823 -16.29 -3.25 32.42
C ALA A 823 -15.00 -3.57 31.63
N ASN A 824 -14.52 -2.62 30.83
CA ASN A 824 -13.34 -2.79 29.96
C ASN A 824 -13.42 -4.06 29.06
N LEU A 825 -14.59 -4.27 28.44
CA LEU A 825 -14.85 -5.36 27.50
C LEU A 825 -14.18 -5.11 26.15
N ASN A 826 -13.51 -6.12 25.63
CA ASN A 826 -12.92 -6.23 24.30
C ASN A 826 -13.47 -7.51 23.64
N MET A 827 -13.66 -7.51 22.32
CA MET A 827 -14.43 -8.54 21.61
C MET A 827 -13.82 -8.86 20.25
N VAL A 828 -13.40 -10.10 20.01
CA VAL A 828 -13.03 -10.58 18.67
C VAL A 828 -14.00 -11.68 18.27
N MET A 829 -14.69 -11.48 17.16
CA MET A 829 -15.61 -12.44 16.57
C MET A 829 -14.98 -13.01 15.30
N ILE A 830 -14.74 -14.32 15.25
CA ILE A 830 -14.27 -15.02 14.05
C ILE A 830 -15.46 -15.78 13.46
N THR A 831 -15.83 -15.49 12.21
CA THR A 831 -16.82 -16.28 11.47
C THR A 831 -16.16 -16.94 10.27
N VAL A 832 -16.45 -18.22 10.03
CA VAL A 832 -15.79 -19.02 9.00
C VAL A 832 -16.81 -19.60 8.02
N GLY A 833 -16.65 -19.32 6.73
CA GLY A 833 -17.53 -19.81 5.67
C GLY A 833 -18.70 -18.86 5.38
N LYS A 834 -19.88 -19.42 5.11
CA LYS A 834 -21.07 -18.67 4.67
C LYS A 834 -22.17 -18.70 5.72
N LEU A 835 -22.05 -17.84 6.73
CA LEU A 835 -23.16 -17.52 7.63
C LEU A 835 -24.25 -16.74 6.90
N LYS A 836 -25.49 -16.86 7.36
CA LYS A 836 -26.61 -16.01 6.91
C LYS A 836 -26.32 -14.55 7.27
N GLU A 837 -26.67 -13.66 6.34
CA GLU A 837 -26.49 -12.22 6.49
C GLU A 837 -27.13 -11.65 7.79
N ARG A 838 -28.28 -12.22 8.22
CA ARG A 838 -28.90 -11.87 9.51
C ARG A 838 -27.95 -12.08 10.69
N ASN A 839 -27.22 -13.19 10.72
CA ASN A 839 -26.32 -13.52 11.82
C ASN A 839 -25.05 -12.65 11.78
N VAL A 840 -24.51 -12.40 10.58
CA VAL A 840 -23.41 -11.44 10.36
C VAL A 840 -23.79 -10.04 10.87
N ARG A 841 -24.95 -9.49 10.47
CA ARG A 841 -25.43 -8.18 10.94
C ARG A 841 -25.63 -8.11 12.47
N VAL A 842 -25.99 -9.21 13.12
CA VAL A 842 -26.09 -9.29 14.59
C VAL A 842 -24.70 -9.22 15.24
N VAL A 843 -23.73 -9.98 14.71
CA VAL A 843 -22.33 -9.96 15.17
C VAL A 843 -21.68 -8.59 14.97
N ASP A 844 -21.83 -7.98 13.80
CA ASP A 844 -21.39 -6.60 13.51
C ASP A 844 -22.02 -5.59 14.47
N GLY A 845 -23.32 -5.77 14.76
CA GLY A 845 -24.06 -4.95 15.72
C GLY A 845 -23.54 -5.06 17.15
N TRP A 846 -22.94 -6.18 17.55
CA TRP A 846 -22.28 -6.32 18.85
C TRP A 846 -20.90 -5.70 18.85
N VAL A 847 -20.10 -5.95 17.81
CA VAL A 847 -18.76 -5.36 17.63
C VAL A 847 -18.83 -3.83 17.65
N ALA A 848 -19.76 -3.23 16.90
CA ALA A 848 -19.97 -1.78 16.91
C ALA A 848 -20.39 -1.23 18.30
N ARG A 849 -21.15 -1.99 19.08
CA ARG A 849 -21.56 -1.60 20.46
C ARG A 849 -20.39 -1.60 21.43
N VAL A 850 -19.49 -2.59 21.34
CA VAL A 850 -18.28 -2.63 22.17
C VAL A 850 -17.31 -1.51 21.78
N ALA A 851 -17.08 -1.31 20.47
CA ALA A 851 -16.26 -0.22 19.94
C ALA A 851 -16.75 1.17 20.39
N SER A 852 -18.05 1.44 20.27
CA SER A 852 -18.64 2.74 20.67
C SER A 852 -18.56 3.05 22.18
N ARG A 853 -18.21 2.05 23.01
CA ARG A 853 -17.96 2.22 24.45
C ARG A 853 -16.46 2.22 24.81
N GLY A 854 -15.59 2.34 23.81
CA GLY A 854 -14.13 2.45 23.99
C GLY A 854 -13.39 1.11 24.15
N GLY A 855 -14.07 -0.02 23.99
CA GLY A 855 -13.45 -1.34 23.97
C GLY A 855 -12.90 -1.70 22.58
N PHE A 856 -11.81 -2.46 22.51
CA PHE A 856 -11.36 -3.03 21.24
C PHE A 856 -12.38 -4.06 20.74
N ALA A 857 -12.89 -3.89 19.52
CA ALA A 857 -13.86 -4.82 18.95
C ALA A 857 -13.65 -5.03 17.45
N GLN A 858 -13.66 -6.29 17.02
CA GLN A 858 -13.43 -6.67 15.63
C GLN A 858 -14.23 -7.89 15.20
N HIS A 859 -14.68 -7.90 13.95
CA HIS A 859 -15.26 -9.07 13.27
C HIS A 859 -14.33 -9.52 12.14
N LEU A 860 -13.72 -10.69 12.31
CA LEU A 860 -12.90 -11.38 11.32
C LEU A 860 -13.80 -12.37 10.56
N SER A 861 -14.35 -11.94 9.42
CA SER A 861 -15.26 -12.75 8.60
C SER A 861 -14.52 -13.43 7.45
N GLU A 862 -14.13 -14.68 7.68
CA GLU A 862 -13.26 -15.48 6.83
C GLU A 862 -14.04 -16.39 5.88
N ARG A 863 -13.79 -16.28 4.57
CA ARG A 863 -14.52 -17.09 3.57
C ARG A 863 -14.09 -18.57 3.54
N ASN A 864 -12.92 -18.90 4.08
CA ASN A 864 -12.30 -20.22 3.99
C ASN A 864 -11.67 -20.63 5.33
N ALA A 865 -11.83 -21.90 5.71
CA ALA A 865 -11.23 -22.50 6.90
C ALA A 865 -9.70 -22.44 6.94
N THR A 866 -9.03 -22.28 5.79
CA THR A 866 -7.59 -22.02 5.72
C THR A 866 -7.15 -20.79 6.50
N ALA A 867 -8.02 -19.79 6.66
CA ALA A 867 -7.73 -18.54 7.35
C ALA A 867 -7.96 -18.59 8.88
N ILE A 868 -8.41 -19.72 9.45
CA ILE A 868 -8.55 -19.87 10.91
C ILE A 868 -7.23 -19.56 11.63
N THR A 869 -6.10 -19.97 11.07
CA THR A 869 -4.77 -19.77 11.68
C THR A 869 -4.31 -18.30 11.63
N SER A 870 -4.67 -17.55 10.58
CA SER A 870 -4.38 -16.12 10.44
C SER A 870 -5.33 -15.26 11.28
N ALA A 871 -6.61 -15.60 11.36
CA ALA A 871 -7.57 -14.93 12.24
C ALA A 871 -7.17 -15.07 13.73
N PHE A 872 -6.72 -16.26 14.16
CA PHE A 872 -6.10 -16.43 15.48
C PHE A 872 -4.67 -15.85 15.58
N GLY A 873 -4.05 -15.43 14.48
CA GLY A 873 -2.86 -14.58 14.47
C GLY A 873 -3.22 -13.18 14.97
N VAL A 874 -4.23 -12.55 14.37
CA VAL A 874 -4.77 -11.25 14.81
C VAL A 874 -5.19 -11.30 16.28
N VAL A 875 -5.92 -12.34 16.71
CA VAL A 875 -6.25 -12.52 18.15
C VAL A 875 -5.01 -12.58 19.03
N ALA A 876 -3.94 -13.28 18.60
CA ALA A 876 -2.70 -13.38 19.38
C ALA A 876 -1.97 -12.03 19.47
N GLU A 877 -2.00 -11.22 18.41
CA GLU A 877 -1.45 -9.86 18.39
C GLU A 877 -2.27 -8.93 19.29
N CYS A 878 -3.59 -8.92 19.17
CA CYS A 878 -4.48 -8.09 20.01
C CYS A 878 -4.38 -8.45 21.50
N LEU A 879 -4.27 -9.74 21.84
CA LEU A 879 -4.05 -10.19 23.23
C LEU A 879 -2.61 -9.95 23.70
N GLY A 880 -1.63 -9.94 22.79
CA GLY A 880 -0.22 -9.68 23.07
C GLY A 880 0.16 -8.20 23.15
N ALA A 881 -0.70 -7.31 22.66
CA ALA A 881 -0.51 -5.86 22.61
C ALA A 881 -0.60 -5.15 23.99
N GLU A 882 0.11 -5.65 25.00
CA GLU A 882 0.62 -4.81 26.08
C GLU A 882 1.95 -4.18 25.64
N VAL A 883 1.85 -3.07 24.91
CA VAL A 883 2.95 -2.17 24.49
C VAL A 883 4.03 -2.78 23.60
N GLY A 884 3.92 -2.58 22.27
CA GLY A 884 5.06 -2.53 21.34
C GLY A 884 5.73 -3.87 20.99
N GLY A 885 5.50 -4.35 19.76
CA GLY A 885 6.21 -5.46 19.14
C GLY A 885 6.57 -5.13 17.69
N ALA A 886 7.82 -5.37 17.29
CA ALA A 886 8.34 -4.98 15.98
C ALA A 886 7.98 -6.00 14.88
N ASN A 887 7.17 -5.55 13.92
CA ASN A 887 7.11 -6.09 12.56
C ASN A 887 7.33 -4.94 11.58
N GLU A 888 7.85 -5.26 10.38
CA GLU A 888 8.12 -4.33 9.25
C GLU A 888 9.36 -3.43 9.39
N CYS A 889 10.54 -4.00 9.16
CA CYS A 889 11.72 -3.34 8.56
C CYS A 889 12.37 -4.34 7.59
#